data_AF-A0A4Y9Z975-F1
#
_entry.id   AF-A0A4Y9Z975-F1
#
_cell.length_a   1.000
_cell.length_b   1.000
_cell.length_c   1.000
_cell.angle_alpha   90.00
_cell.angle_beta   90.00
_cell.angle_gamma   90.00
#
_symmetry.space_group_name_H-M   'P 1'
#
loop_
_entity.id
_entity.type
_entity.pdbx_description
1 polymer ?
#
loop_
_entity_poly.entity_id
_entity_poly.type
_entity_poly.pdbx_seq_one_letter_code
_entity_poly.pdbx_strand_id
1 'polypeptide(L)'
;MRASLPLLSILSSLVAAGIASPVKRSISSGACSCSRLSLSMKLITRVDADVYNDLVFYFQYASSAYDSTCAKPNGNTLVEQFSDSGTDTQGFIARDDRRKEVVVALRGSSDATDFWTDAQVLLEDFTSPGTTPPANTSAHTGFLNAWNSVAAQVISTVKSQLSSHSGYTIVTTGHSLGGALSSLAGISLKQNFPSSPIRMYTYGQPRTGNDNYAFWVNDQFGSNAFRAVHTTDGVPTIIPTSVGYRHHGIEYWQNPDPPSASTTKECSADGEDPTCSASVPSQGIDLAHTIKPRDLSVHVIFRFAFRTTGLHLWPVTSWNMPVSLLSDRLTTGPVPMCLRPYCLAASINQAIVHFSLSRLFALSLILSLSAMRAALPLLLSSFIAATAATPIKRGISTGECSLQPDPWDDIQNAGESSDVYNNLKFYFKYASSSYHSTCASPNGNTLVEMINNDETDTQGFIARDDARKEVVIAFRGSSDATDFWTDAQILLETFTAPGTTPPVNTTAHSGFMNAWNSVAAEVISTVKLQLSAHAGYSIVTTGHSLGGALSSLAAITLKQNFPSSPIRMYTYGQPRTGNDQYAFWVNEQFGSNAFRAVHTIDGVPTMIPTSMGYRHHGIEYWQSSDPLPPSPDTTKECAADGEDPTCSASVPSHGINLAHTMYFGILSITPFCS
;
A
#
# COMPACT_ATOMS: atom_id res chain seq x y z
N MET A 1 -38.64 -7.13 -51.22
CA MET A 1 -38.47 -8.59 -51.40
C MET A 1 -37.38 -8.98 -50.40
N ARG A 2 -37.58 -9.67 -49.27
CA ARG A 2 -38.37 -10.90 -48.96
C ARG A 2 -38.07 -12.02 -49.97
N ALA A 3 -37.63 -13.23 -49.60
CA ALA A 3 -37.25 -13.82 -48.29
C ALA A 3 -36.24 -15.00 -48.54
N SER A 4 -35.80 -15.86 -47.61
CA SER A 4 -36.14 -16.16 -46.20
C SER A 4 -35.02 -16.95 -45.47
N LEU A 5 -35.06 -16.94 -44.13
CA LEU A 5 -34.41 -17.83 -43.14
C LEU A 5 -35.03 -19.27 -43.16
N PRO A 6 -34.52 -20.36 -42.49
CA PRO A 6 -34.20 -20.37 -41.04
C PRO A 6 -33.18 -21.39 -40.43
N LEU A 7 -32.84 -21.15 -39.14
CA LEU A 7 -32.64 -22.04 -37.95
C LEU A 7 -32.00 -23.46 -38.10
N LEU A 8 -31.44 -24.15 -37.10
CA LEU A 8 -30.88 -23.97 -35.74
C LEU A 8 -30.73 -25.44 -35.19
N SER A 9 -29.62 -25.79 -34.54
CA SER A 9 -29.44 -26.81 -33.47
C SER A 9 -30.30 -28.11 -33.37
N ILE A 10 -29.68 -29.27 -33.07
CA ILE A 10 -29.83 -30.06 -31.79
C ILE A 10 -29.08 -31.43 -31.83
N LEU A 11 -28.78 -31.95 -30.63
CA LEU A 11 -27.91 -33.06 -30.21
C LEU A 11 -28.35 -34.51 -30.59
N SER A 12 -27.42 -35.46 -30.33
CA SER A 12 -27.63 -36.81 -29.73
C SER A 12 -28.21 -37.95 -30.60
N SER A 13 -27.92 -39.25 -30.41
CA SER A 13 -26.92 -40.01 -29.61
C SER A 13 -26.96 -41.53 -29.98
N LEU A 14 -26.30 -42.39 -29.18
CA LEU A 14 -26.37 -43.88 -29.12
C LEU A 14 -25.52 -44.71 -30.10
N VAL A 15 -25.02 -45.93 -29.77
CA VAL A 15 -24.47 -46.57 -28.54
C VAL A 15 -24.02 -48.01 -28.89
N ALA A 16 -23.02 -48.56 -28.15
CA ALA A 16 -22.64 -50.00 -28.10
C ALA A 16 -22.10 -50.66 -29.39
N ALA A 17 -21.43 -51.82 -29.39
CA ALA A 17 -20.53 -52.54 -28.45
C ALA A 17 -19.94 -53.76 -29.22
N GLY A 18 -18.82 -54.40 -28.82
CA GLY A 18 -18.31 -55.54 -29.63
C GLY A 18 -16.98 -56.25 -29.32
N ILE A 19 -16.58 -56.38 -28.06
CA ILE A 19 -15.78 -57.46 -27.43
C ILE A 19 -15.09 -58.53 -28.34
N ALA A 20 -13.76 -58.73 -28.18
CA ALA A 20 -13.11 -60.06 -28.20
C ALA A 20 -11.73 -60.03 -27.48
N SER A 21 -11.35 -61.13 -26.79
CA SER A 21 -10.21 -61.22 -25.86
C SER A 21 -9.16 -62.30 -26.29
N PRO A 22 -8.29 -62.89 -25.43
CA PRO A 22 -6.94 -62.39 -25.11
C PRO A 22 -5.79 -63.41 -25.33
N VAL A 23 -4.53 -62.97 -25.38
CA VAL A 23 -3.33 -63.84 -25.30
C VAL A 23 -2.23 -63.22 -24.40
N LYS A 24 -1.42 -64.04 -23.72
CA LYS A 24 -0.40 -63.64 -22.73
C LYS A 24 0.96 -64.34 -22.95
N ARG A 25 2.05 -63.64 -22.56
CA ARG A 25 3.50 -64.04 -22.50
C ARG A 25 4.22 -64.07 -23.87
N SER A 26 5.54 -63.82 -23.96
CA SER A 26 6.61 -63.80 -22.94
C SER A 26 7.60 -62.61 -23.06
N ILE A 27 8.64 -62.59 -22.22
CA ILE A 27 9.68 -61.55 -22.11
C ILE A 27 10.96 -61.95 -22.86
N SER A 28 11.64 -61.00 -23.51
CA SER A 28 13.10 -61.06 -23.76
C SER A 28 13.70 -59.64 -23.79
N SER A 29 14.87 -59.45 -23.19
CA SER A 29 15.53 -58.16 -22.97
C SER A 29 16.34 -57.67 -24.17
N GLY A 30 16.31 -56.36 -24.45
CA GLY A 30 17.14 -55.68 -25.46
C GLY A 30 17.20 -54.17 -25.20
N ALA A 31 18.40 -53.61 -25.10
CA ALA A 31 18.72 -52.28 -24.56
C ALA A 31 17.98 -51.08 -25.21
N CYS A 32 17.61 -50.09 -24.37
CA CYS A 32 17.19 -48.77 -24.83
C CYS A 32 18.37 -47.96 -25.39
N SER A 33 18.22 -47.44 -26.61
CA SER A 33 18.96 -46.28 -27.11
C SER A 33 18.00 -45.08 -27.13
N CYS A 34 18.33 -44.03 -26.40
CA CYS A 34 17.47 -42.85 -26.28
C CYS A 34 17.91 -41.78 -27.30
N SER A 35 17.16 -41.65 -28.39
CA SER A 35 17.32 -40.58 -29.37
C SER A 35 16.92 -39.24 -28.75
N ARG A 36 17.91 -38.34 -28.57
CA ARG A 36 17.64 -36.98 -28.09
C ARG A 36 16.79 -36.21 -29.12
N LEU A 37 15.54 -35.92 -28.78
CA LEU A 37 14.87 -34.77 -29.39
C LEU A 37 15.65 -33.51 -29.00
N SER A 38 16.11 -32.76 -30.00
CA SER A 38 16.59 -31.40 -29.80
C SER A 38 15.39 -30.50 -29.49
N LEU A 39 15.11 -30.32 -28.20
CA LEU A 39 14.25 -29.23 -27.77
C LEU A 39 15.05 -27.95 -27.93
N SER A 40 14.61 -27.04 -28.80
CA SER A 40 15.26 -25.75 -28.99
C SER A 40 15.09 -24.92 -27.71
N MET A 41 16.09 -24.95 -26.82
CA MET A 41 16.18 -24.01 -25.71
C MET A 41 16.19 -22.60 -26.30
N LYS A 42 15.10 -21.84 -26.11
CA LYS A 42 15.14 -20.39 -26.26
C LYS A 42 16.26 -19.88 -25.37
N LEU A 43 17.32 -19.38 -25.98
CA LEU A 43 18.40 -18.74 -25.26
C LEU A 43 17.79 -17.53 -24.55
N ILE A 44 17.83 -17.52 -23.20
CA ILE A 44 17.59 -16.29 -22.46
C ILE A 44 18.74 -15.36 -22.84
N THR A 45 18.44 -14.24 -23.48
CA THR A 45 19.39 -13.14 -23.70
C THR A 45 19.78 -12.58 -22.35
N ARG A 46 20.92 -13.04 -21.84
CA ARG A 46 21.53 -12.53 -20.61
C ARG A 46 22.12 -11.16 -20.88
N VAL A 47 21.92 -10.23 -19.96
CA VAL A 47 22.42 -8.86 -20.05
C VAL A 47 23.94 -8.86 -20.00
N ASP A 48 24.57 -7.94 -20.73
CA ASP A 48 26.01 -7.75 -20.69
C ASP A 48 26.50 -7.33 -19.29
N ALA A 49 27.69 -7.79 -18.90
CA ALA A 49 28.22 -7.51 -17.58
C ALA A 49 28.43 -6.01 -17.33
N ASP A 50 28.83 -5.24 -18.35
CA ASP A 50 29.08 -3.80 -18.23
C ASP A 50 27.77 -3.02 -18.11
N VAL A 51 26.71 -3.43 -18.84
CA VAL A 51 25.36 -2.87 -18.68
C VAL A 51 24.85 -3.10 -17.26
N TYR A 52 24.99 -4.32 -16.73
CA TYR A 52 24.61 -4.61 -15.34
C TYR A 52 25.44 -3.80 -14.33
N ASN A 53 26.74 -3.65 -14.56
CA ASN A 53 27.62 -2.86 -13.70
C ASN A 53 27.25 -1.36 -13.69
N ASP A 54 26.88 -0.79 -14.84
CA ASP A 54 26.39 0.59 -14.91
C ASP A 54 25.01 0.73 -14.23
N LEU A 55 24.08 -0.23 -14.41
CA LEU A 55 22.82 -0.28 -13.65
C LEU A 55 23.07 -0.26 -12.13
N VAL A 56 24.02 -1.05 -11.63
CA VAL A 56 24.40 -1.05 -10.21
C VAL A 56 25.11 0.23 -9.77
N PHE A 57 25.87 0.87 -10.67
CA PHE A 57 26.58 2.12 -10.38
C PHE A 57 25.64 3.32 -10.25
N TYR A 58 24.73 3.52 -11.20
CA TYR A 58 23.79 4.64 -11.17
C TYR A 58 22.65 4.47 -10.16
N PHE A 59 22.35 3.24 -9.72
CA PHE A 59 21.47 3.01 -8.56
C PHE A 59 22.04 3.62 -7.28
N GLN A 60 23.36 3.60 -7.11
CA GLN A 60 23.98 4.15 -5.90
C GLN A 60 23.81 5.68 -5.80
N TYR A 61 23.75 6.38 -6.95
CA TYR A 61 23.35 7.79 -6.99
C TYR A 61 21.86 7.96 -6.66
N ALA A 62 20.97 7.16 -7.25
CA ALA A 62 19.53 7.21 -6.95
C ALA A 62 19.26 6.95 -5.45
N SER A 63 19.91 5.95 -4.84
CA SER A 63 19.82 5.68 -3.41
C SER A 63 20.50 6.76 -2.54
N SER A 64 21.49 7.50 -3.07
CA SER A 64 22.09 8.61 -2.33
C SER A 64 21.16 9.83 -2.25
N ALA A 65 20.20 9.97 -3.18
CA ALA A 65 19.26 11.10 -3.19
C ALA A 65 18.29 11.11 -2.00
N TYR A 66 18.12 9.97 -1.33
CA TYR A 66 17.38 9.84 -0.08
C TYR A 66 18.16 10.35 1.16
N ASP A 67 19.44 10.70 1.02
CA ASP A 67 20.27 11.23 2.12
C ASP A 67 20.66 12.69 1.84
N SER A 68 19.88 13.62 2.40
CA SER A 68 20.12 15.07 2.34
C SER A 68 21.47 15.49 2.94
N THR A 69 22.14 14.64 3.70
CA THR A 69 23.47 14.92 4.28
C THR A 69 24.63 14.38 3.44
N CYS A 70 24.36 13.74 2.29
CA CYS A 70 25.39 13.11 1.47
C CYS A 70 26.32 14.14 0.77
N ALA A 71 27.45 14.43 1.40
CA ALA A 71 28.46 15.38 0.90
C ALA A 71 29.29 14.86 -0.30
N LYS A 72 29.28 13.54 -0.57
CA LYS A 72 30.04 12.92 -1.68
C LYS A 72 29.29 11.75 -2.33
N PRO A 73 28.27 12.01 -3.15
CA PRO A 73 27.53 10.96 -3.86
C PRO A 73 28.47 10.09 -4.71
N ASN A 74 28.45 8.77 -4.50
CA ASN A 74 29.40 7.80 -5.08
C ASN A 74 30.91 8.14 -4.90
N GLY A 75 31.25 9.00 -3.93
CA GLY A 75 32.63 9.49 -3.72
C GLY A 75 33.03 10.66 -4.65
N ASN A 76 32.13 11.12 -5.52
CA ASN A 76 32.34 12.19 -6.49
C ASN A 76 31.98 13.58 -5.92
N THR A 77 32.21 14.62 -6.72
CA THR A 77 31.98 16.01 -6.33
C THR A 77 30.49 16.32 -6.31
N LEU A 78 29.92 16.62 -5.14
CA LEU A 78 28.61 17.27 -5.04
C LEU A 78 28.74 18.69 -5.60
N VAL A 79 27.94 19.01 -6.63
CA VAL A 79 27.88 20.35 -7.24
C VAL A 79 26.87 21.21 -6.50
N GLU A 80 25.66 20.68 -6.32
CA GLU A 80 24.52 21.39 -5.74
C GLU A 80 23.49 20.41 -5.21
N GLN A 81 22.80 20.77 -4.13
CA GLN A 81 21.55 20.13 -3.71
C GLN A 81 20.40 21.09 -4.01
N PHE A 82 19.24 20.55 -4.39
CA PHE A 82 18.04 21.32 -4.63
C PHE A 82 16.86 20.69 -3.88
N SER A 83 15.94 21.55 -3.44
CA SER A 83 14.73 21.15 -2.73
C SER A 83 13.64 22.20 -2.92
N ASP A 84 12.45 21.79 -3.33
CA ASP A 84 11.23 22.58 -3.23
C ASP A 84 10.32 21.98 -2.15
N SER A 85 9.90 22.82 -1.20
CA SER A 85 9.05 22.43 -0.06
C SER A 85 7.55 22.45 -0.38
N GLY A 86 7.13 23.03 -1.50
CA GLY A 86 5.73 23.02 -1.95
C GLY A 86 5.36 21.77 -2.73
N THR A 87 6.34 21.07 -3.32
CA THR A 87 6.14 19.81 -4.07
C THR A 87 6.92 18.62 -3.50
N ASP A 88 7.38 18.68 -2.24
CA ASP A 88 8.36 17.77 -1.58
C ASP A 88 9.47 17.23 -2.53
N THR A 89 9.97 18.08 -3.43
CA THR A 89 10.86 17.61 -4.49
C THR A 89 12.30 17.91 -4.16
N GLN A 90 13.12 16.88 -3.94
CA GLN A 90 14.56 17.06 -3.69
C GLN A 90 15.44 16.24 -4.62
N GLY A 91 16.71 16.63 -4.66
CA GLY A 91 17.76 15.90 -5.35
C GLY A 91 19.09 16.62 -5.29
N PHE A 92 20.03 16.13 -6.07
CA PHE A 92 21.33 16.77 -6.21
C PHE A 92 21.89 16.65 -7.62
N ILE A 93 22.87 17.50 -7.90
CA ILE A 93 23.72 17.42 -9.07
C ILE A 93 25.13 17.07 -8.58
N ALA A 94 25.72 16.04 -9.17
CA ALA A 94 27.08 15.59 -8.90
C ALA A 94 27.92 15.58 -10.19
N ARG A 95 29.25 15.72 -10.04
CA ARG A 95 30.21 15.68 -11.13
C ARG A 95 31.20 14.53 -10.93
N ASP A 96 31.13 13.51 -11.78
CA ASP A 96 32.08 12.39 -11.85
C ASP A 96 33.18 12.74 -12.86
N ASP A 97 34.31 13.23 -12.36
CA ASP A 97 35.45 13.65 -13.20
C ASP A 97 36.18 12.49 -13.88
N ARG A 98 35.97 11.25 -13.40
CA ARG A 98 36.57 10.04 -13.97
C ARG A 98 35.77 9.53 -15.16
N ARG A 99 34.44 9.55 -15.08
CA ARG A 99 33.54 9.24 -16.22
C ARG A 99 33.28 10.45 -17.14
N LYS A 100 33.61 11.67 -16.68
CA LYS A 100 33.26 12.95 -17.32
C LYS A 100 31.75 13.13 -17.43
N GLU A 101 31.07 13.00 -16.29
CA GLU A 101 29.61 13.02 -16.21
C GLU A 101 29.10 14.08 -15.24
N VAL A 102 28.01 14.74 -15.62
CA VAL A 102 27.14 15.52 -14.75
C VAL A 102 25.91 14.67 -14.45
N VAL A 103 25.81 14.18 -13.22
CA VAL A 103 24.74 13.27 -12.77
C VAL A 103 23.70 14.07 -12.00
N VAL A 104 22.47 14.12 -12.50
CA VAL A 104 21.30 14.65 -11.80
C VAL A 104 20.58 13.48 -11.14
N ALA A 105 20.57 13.43 -9.81
CA ALA A 105 19.91 12.39 -9.04
C ALA A 105 18.70 12.98 -8.31
N LEU A 106 17.52 12.40 -8.52
CA LEU A 106 16.27 12.87 -7.91
C LEU A 106 15.80 11.88 -6.83
N ARG A 107 15.40 12.43 -5.68
CA ARG A 107 14.83 11.67 -4.55
C ARG A 107 13.48 11.09 -5.00
N GLY A 108 13.24 9.82 -4.66
CA GLY A 108 11.88 9.30 -4.58
C GLY A 108 11.30 9.60 -3.21
N SER A 109 9.97 9.69 -3.06
CA SER A 109 9.38 9.76 -1.73
C SER A 109 9.92 8.61 -0.89
N SER A 110 10.13 8.85 0.40
CA SER A 110 10.14 7.74 1.38
C SER A 110 8.85 6.93 1.25
N ASP A 111 7.77 7.63 0.92
CA ASP A 111 6.38 7.22 1.01
C ASP A 111 5.80 7.36 -0.40
N ALA A 112 6.10 6.39 -1.26
CA ALA A 112 5.84 6.51 -2.70
C ALA A 112 4.34 6.52 -3.06
N THR A 113 3.45 6.28 -2.09
CA THR A 113 1.99 6.37 -2.17
C THR A 113 1.48 7.81 -2.16
N ASP A 114 2.01 8.72 -1.34
CA ASP A 114 1.62 10.14 -1.30
C ASP A 114 1.69 10.81 -2.69
N PHE A 115 2.74 10.51 -3.46
CA PHE A 115 2.94 11.04 -4.82
C PHE A 115 1.95 10.51 -5.86
N TRP A 116 1.12 9.52 -5.50
CA TRP A 116 0.01 8.99 -6.30
C TRP A 116 -1.35 9.46 -5.84
N THR A 117 -1.51 9.72 -4.55
CA THR A 117 -2.80 10.03 -3.93
C THR A 117 -3.09 11.52 -3.94
N ASP A 118 -2.08 12.38 -3.72
CA ASP A 118 -2.21 13.83 -3.83
C ASP A 118 -2.11 14.34 -5.28
N ALA A 119 -1.61 13.49 -6.18
CA ALA A 119 -1.50 13.78 -7.60
C ALA A 119 -2.35 12.82 -8.44
N GLN A 120 -3.55 13.29 -8.76
CA GLN A 120 -4.23 13.07 -10.03
C GLN A 120 -3.47 12.20 -11.07
N VAL A 121 -3.97 10.98 -11.32
CA VAL A 121 -3.69 10.17 -12.54
C VAL A 121 -4.28 10.83 -13.81
N LEU A 122 -4.47 12.16 -13.76
CA LEU A 122 -4.79 12.99 -14.89
C LEU A 122 -3.49 13.26 -15.64
N LEU A 123 -3.57 13.03 -16.95
CA LEU A 123 -2.57 13.44 -17.91
C LEU A 123 -2.77 14.94 -18.17
N GLU A 124 -1.77 15.75 -17.84
CA GLU A 124 -1.68 17.16 -18.24
C GLU A 124 -0.73 17.29 -19.44
N ASP A 125 -1.01 18.22 -20.34
CA ASP A 125 -0.17 18.50 -21.50
C ASP A 125 1.25 18.90 -21.06
N PHE A 126 2.25 18.18 -21.59
CA PHE A 126 3.63 18.33 -21.16
C PHE A 126 4.11 19.75 -21.42
N THR A 127 4.42 20.48 -20.36
CA THR A 127 4.95 21.84 -20.42
C THR A 127 6.10 21.94 -19.44
N SER A 128 7.33 22.18 -19.93
CA SER A 128 8.51 22.33 -19.08
C SER A 128 9.53 23.30 -19.70
N PRO A 129 10.34 24.05 -18.91
CA PRO A 129 11.24 25.08 -19.44
C PRO A 129 12.19 24.58 -20.54
N GLY A 130 12.18 25.25 -21.70
CA GLY A 130 13.08 24.95 -22.82
C GLY A 130 12.76 23.67 -23.59
N THR A 131 11.54 23.15 -23.49
CA THR A 131 11.09 21.94 -24.21
C THR A 131 10.15 22.26 -25.37
N THR A 132 10.04 21.35 -26.36
CA THR A 132 9.05 21.44 -27.44
C THR A 132 8.54 20.02 -27.74
N PRO A 133 7.55 19.53 -26.98
CA PRO A 133 7.02 18.18 -27.16
C PRO A 133 6.16 18.06 -28.43
N PRO A 134 5.93 16.84 -28.93
CA PRO A 134 4.91 16.57 -29.94
C PRO A 134 3.49 16.93 -29.48
N ALA A 135 2.56 17.05 -30.44
CA ALA A 135 1.17 17.35 -30.13
C ALA A 135 0.50 16.21 -29.35
N ASN A 136 -0.30 16.55 -28.34
CA ASN A 136 -0.97 15.62 -27.42
C ASN A 136 0.00 14.73 -26.61
N THR A 137 1.24 15.19 -26.39
CA THR A 137 2.16 14.59 -25.42
C THR A 137 1.81 15.10 -24.03
N SER A 138 1.43 14.18 -23.14
CA SER A 138 0.92 14.51 -21.81
C SER A 138 1.60 13.60 -20.77
N ALA A 139 1.85 14.15 -19.58
CA ALA A 139 2.50 13.47 -18.46
C ALA A 139 1.62 13.52 -17.20
N HIS A 140 1.96 12.72 -16.19
CA HIS A 140 1.25 12.76 -14.91
C HIS A 140 1.33 14.15 -14.27
N THR A 141 0.18 14.73 -13.92
CA THR A 141 0.06 16.14 -13.47
C THR A 141 1.02 16.46 -12.32
N GLY A 142 0.96 15.70 -11.21
CA GLY A 142 1.86 15.95 -10.08
C GLY A 142 3.34 15.72 -10.38
N PHE A 143 3.66 14.88 -11.38
CA PHE A 143 5.05 14.59 -11.72
C PHE A 143 5.65 15.75 -12.49
N LEU A 144 4.88 16.27 -13.44
CA LEU A 144 5.21 17.45 -14.20
C LEU A 144 5.36 18.67 -13.28
N ASN A 145 4.46 18.83 -12.30
CA ASN A 145 4.54 19.91 -11.31
C ASN A 145 5.76 19.79 -10.39
N ALA A 146 6.03 18.60 -9.84
CA ALA A 146 7.21 18.32 -9.03
C ALA A 146 8.52 18.55 -9.81
N TRP A 147 8.61 18.09 -11.06
CA TRP A 147 9.77 18.39 -11.91
C TRP A 147 9.89 19.90 -12.18
N ASN A 148 8.79 20.58 -12.51
CA ASN A 148 8.80 21.99 -12.90
C ASN A 148 9.18 22.95 -11.78
N SER A 149 8.91 22.63 -10.50
CA SER A 149 9.33 23.47 -9.36
C SER A 149 10.86 23.60 -9.28
N VAL A 150 11.60 22.54 -9.63
CA VAL A 150 13.07 22.49 -9.59
C VAL A 150 13.75 22.64 -10.96
N ALA A 151 13.00 22.47 -12.07
CA ALA A 151 13.55 22.39 -13.43
C ALA A 151 14.46 23.57 -13.81
N ALA A 152 14.07 24.81 -13.49
CA ALA A 152 14.85 26.00 -13.83
C ALA A 152 16.23 26.04 -13.13
N GLN A 153 16.28 25.65 -11.86
CA GLN A 153 17.53 25.52 -11.09
C GLN A 153 18.42 24.43 -11.71
N VAL A 154 17.86 23.24 -11.92
CA VAL A 154 18.59 22.09 -12.49
C VAL A 154 19.16 22.38 -13.87
N ILE A 155 18.37 22.97 -14.78
CA ILE A 155 18.81 23.35 -16.13
C ILE A 155 19.94 24.39 -16.07
N SER A 156 19.83 25.40 -15.19
CA SER A 156 20.85 26.43 -15.01
C SER A 156 22.19 25.83 -14.54
N THR A 157 22.14 24.95 -13.55
CA THR A 157 23.35 24.33 -12.98
C THR A 157 24.00 23.32 -13.92
N VAL A 158 23.21 22.51 -14.64
CA VAL A 158 23.73 21.63 -15.70
C VAL A 158 24.39 22.46 -16.81
N LYS A 159 23.79 23.58 -17.24
CA LYS A 159 24.39 24.50 -18.22
C LYS A 159 25.74 25.04 -17.73
N SER A 160 25.84 25.43 -16.46
CA SER A 160 27.07 25.92 -15.83
C SER A 160 28.16 24.84 -15.82
N GLN A 161 27.82 23.61 -15.43
CA GLN A 161 28.76 22.48 -15.42
C GLN A 161 29.26 22.13 -16.82
N LEU A 162 28.37 22.02 -17.81
CA LEU A 162 28.75 21.72 -19.20
C LEU A 162 29.60 22.82 -19.84
N SER A 163 29.33 24.10 -19.51
CA SER A 163 30.13 25.24 -19.98
C SER A 163 31.54 25.27 -19.36
N SER A 164 31.66 24.81 -18.11
CA SER A 164 32.93 24.80 -17.37
C SER A 164 33.76 23.53 -17.61
N HIS A 165 33.14 22.44 -18.08
CA HIS A 165 33.77 21.12 -18.26
C HIS A 165 33.45 20.57 -19.64
N SER A 166 34.20 21.02 -20.66
CA SER A 166 33.99 20.64 -22.05
C SER A 166 34.11 19.12 -22.26
N GLY A 167 33.15 18.53 -22.96
CA GLY A 167 33.13 17.10 -23.27
C GLY A 167 32.59 16.21 -22.15
N TYR A 168 31.93 16.77 -21.14
CA TYR A 168 31.17 16.02 -20.15
C TYR A 168 29.78 15.65 -20.71
N THR A 169 29.27 14.49 -20.32
CA THR A 169 27.93 14.00 -20.68
C THR A 169 26.96 14.17 -19.51
N ILE A 170 25.66 14.08 -19.80
CA ILE A 170 24.60 14.19 -18.80
C ILE A 170 24.12 12.78 -18.41
N VAL A 171 23.84 12.56 -17.13
CA VAL A 171 23.10 11.37 -16.67
C VAL A 171 21.96 11.81 -15.76
N THR A 172 20.74 11.30 -16.00
CA THR A 172 19.64 11.39 -15.01
C THR A 172 19.45 10.05 -14.30
N THR A 173 19.20 10.09 -12.99
CA THR A 173 18.98 8.89 -12.18
C THR A 173 17.98 9.11 -11.05
N GLY A 174 17.20 8.08 -10.70
CA GLY A 174 16.27 8.13 -9.58
C GLY A 174 15.48 6.84 -9.40
N HIS A 175 14.92 6.66 -8.19
CA HIS A 175 14.17 5.47 -7.78
C HIS A 175 12.72 5.83 -7.44
N SER A 176 11.75 4.98 -7.79
CA SER A 176 10.32 5.20 -7.52
C SER A 176 9.80 6.52 -8.14
N LEU A 177 9.14 7.41 -7.39
CA LEU A 177 8.90 8.83 -7.72
C LEU A 177 10.12 9.44 -8.43
N GLY A 178 11.31 9.33 -7.85
CA GLY A 178 12.54 9.91 -8.39
C GLY A 178 12.91 9.32 -9.75
N GLY A 179 12.50 8.09 -10.06
CA GLY A 179 12.62 7.49 -11.39
C GLY A 179 11.73 8.19 -12.41
N ALA A 180 10.51 8.56 -12.03
CA ALA A 180 9.62 9.33 -12.90
C ALA A 180 10.10 10.76 -13.12
N LEU A 181 10.59 11.44 -12.07
CA LEU A 181 11.23 12.75 -12.26
C LEU A 181 12.53 12.66 -13.04
N SER A 182 13.30 11.57 -12.91
CA SER A 182 14.48 11.28 -13.75
C SER A 182 14.12 11.17 -15.25
N SER A 183 12.91 10.71 -15.56
CA SER A 183 12.37 10.70 -16.92
C SER A 183 12.02 12.11 -17.43
N LEU A 184 11.25 12.87 -16.65
CA LEU A 184 10.89 14.26 -17.00
C LEU A 184 12.14 15.16 -17.09
N ALA A 185 13.08 14.99 -16.17
CA ALA A 185 14.39 15.65 -16.18
C ALA A 185 15.21 15.25 -17.41
N GLY A 186 15.26 13.95 -17.72
CA GLY A 186 16.02 13.41 -18.86
C GLY A 186 15.57 14.02 -20.18
N ILE A 187 14.26 13.99 -20.47
CA ILE A 187 13.73 14.55 -21.71
C ILE A 187 13.86 16.08 -21.76
N SER A 188 13.67 16.78 -20.61
CA SER A 188 13.84 18.23 -20.53
C SER A 188 15.28 18.66 -20.76
N LEU A 189 16.26 17.96 -20.18
CA LEU A 189 17.69 18.22 -20.39
C LEU A 189 18.13 17.86 -21.81
N LYS A 190 17.57 16.81 -22.42
CA LYS A 190 17.82 16.48 -23.83
C LYS A 190 17.36 17.59 -24.79
N GLN A 191 16.20 18.19 -24.52
CA GLN A 191 15.69 19.32 -25.32
C GLN A 191 16.50 20.61 -25.11
N ASN A 192 16.92 20.91 -23.87
CA ASN A 192 17.73 22.09 -23.56
C ASN A 192 19.20 21.97 -24.04
N PHE A 193 19.75 20.75 -24.12
CA PHE A 193 21.14 20.48 -24.49
C PHE A 193 21.26 19.43 -25.60
N PRO A 194 20.70 19.67 -26.81
CA PRO A 194 20.54 18.64 -27.84
C PRO A 194 21.86 18.02 -28.33
N SER A 195 22.94 18.81 -28.31
CA SER A 195 24.30 18.40 -28.69
C SER A 195 25.06 17.65 -27.60
N SER A 196 24.57 17.62 -26.35
CA SER A 196 25.19 16.88 -25.26
C SER A 196 24.70 15.43 -25.27
N PRO A 197 25.59 14.42 -25.21
CA PRO A 197 25.16 13.05 -24.96
C PRO A 197 24.52 12.94 -23.58
N ILE A 198 23.40 12.23 -23.50
CA ILE A 198 22.64 12.00 -22.26
C ILE A 198 22.28 10.52 -22.14
N ARG A 199 22.36 9.99 -20.92
CA ARG A 199 21.82 8.68 -20.55
C ARG A 199 20.82 8.85 -19.41
N MET A 200 19.79 8.02 -19.40
CA MET A 200 18.76 8.04 -18.36
C MET A 200 18.70 6.67 -17.72
N TYR A 201 18.86 6.62 -16.40
CA TYR A 201 18.73 5.43 -15.59
C TYR A 201 17.56 5.61 -14.62
N THR A 202 16.70 4.60 -14.52
CA THR A 202 15.53 4.66 -13.65
C THR A 202 15.30 3.31 -13.00
N TYR A 203 14.77 3.31 -11.78
CA TYR A 203 14.66 2.11 -10.95
C TYR A 203 13.30 2.07 -10.27
N GLY A 204 12.55 0.98 -10.42
CA GLY A 204 11.16 0.92 -9.96
C GLY A 204 10.31 2.04 -10.55
N GLN A 205 10.64 2.49 -11.76
CA GLN A 205 10.02 3.65 -12.40
C GLN A 205 8.59 3.31 -12.82
N PRO A 206 7.58 4.08 -12.36
CA PRO A 206 6.21 3.94 -12.83
C PRO A 206 5.97 4.62 -14.18
N ARG A 207 4.88 4.25 -14.85
CA ARG A 207 4.45 4.91 -16.10
C ARG A 207 4.29 6.42 -15.89
N THR A 208 5.08 7.21 -16.62
CA THR A 208 5.27 8.65 -16.34
C THR A 208 4.36 9.55 -17.19
N GLY A 209 3.85 9.05 -18.31
CA GLY A 209 2.97 9.79 -19.21
C GLY A 209 2.28 8.89 -20.23
N ASN A 210 1.64 9.50 -21.23
CA ASN A 210 0.87 8.80 -22.26
C ASN A 210 1.73 8.15 -23.35
N ASP A 211 1.08 7.45 -24.29
CA ASP A 211 1.74 6.85 -25.46
C ASP A 211 2.63 7.87 -26.21
N ASN A 212 2.15 9.09 -26.46
CA ASN A 212 2.91 10.13 -27.16
C ASN A 212 4.15 10.58 -26.37
N TYR A 213 4.05 10.67 -25.04
CA TYR A 213 5.20 10.91 -24.16
C TYR A 213 6.21 9.76 -24.26
N ALA A 214 5.75 8.51 -24.17
CA ALA A 214 6.63 7.36 -24.21
C ALA A 214 7.37 7.21 -25.56
N PHE A 215 6.66 7.41 -26.67
CA PHE A 215 7.27 7.39 -28.01
C PHE A 215 8.24 8.56 -28.21
N TRP A 216 7.95 9.75 -27.69
CA TRP A 216 8.86 10.90 -27.73
C TRP A 216 10.15 10.65 -26.95
N VAL A 217 10.07 10.07 -25.75
CA VAL A 217 11.26 9.69 -24.97
C VAL A 217 12.07 8.63 -25.72
N ASN A 218 11.43 7.60 -26.29
CA ASN A 218 12.10 6.56 -27.07
C ASN A 218 12.81 7.11 -28.32
N ASP A 219 12.19 8.03 -29.05
CA ASP A 219 12.79 8.71 -30.21
C ASP A 219 14.04 9.53 -29.82
N GLN A 220 13.95 10.28 -28.72
CA GLN A 220 15.02 11.20 -28.31
C GLN A 220 16.22 10.52 -27.61
N PHE A 221 16.02 9.32 -27.04
CA PHE A 221 17.07 8.56 -26.35
C PHE A 221 17.58 7.33 -27.11
N GLY A 222 16.74 6.67 -27.92
CA GLY A 222 17.03 5.34 -28.45
C GLY A 222 17.38 4.35 -27.33
N SER A 223 18.50 3.64 -27.45
CA SER A 223 18.98 2.69 -26.44
C SER A 223 19.63 3.34 -25.20
N ASN A 224 19.54 4.66 -25.01
CA ASN A 224 20.13 5.36 -23.86
C ASN A 224 19.16 5.57 -22.68
N ALA A 225 17.95 5.00 -22.77
CA ALA A 225 16.92 5.02 -21.74
C ALA A 225 16.81 3.65 -21.06
N PHE A 226 17.38 3.52 -19.86
CA PHE A 226 17.47 2.28 -19.10
C PHE A 226 16.45 2.30 -17.94
N ARG A 227 15.56 1.30 -17.88
CA ARG A 227 14.58 1.12 -16.80
C ARG A 227 14.80 -0.22 -16.10
N ALA A 228 15.34 -0.22 -14.90
CA ALA A 228 15.53 -1.43 -14.11
C ALA A 228 14.30 -1.71 -13.22
N VAL A 229 13.88 -2.98 -13.20
CA VAL A 229 12.78 -3.46 -12.35
C VAL A 229 13.26 -4.69 -11.59
N HIS A 230 12.97 -4.75 -10.29
CA HIS A 230 13.41 -5.81 -9.41
C HIS A 230 12.30 -6.83 -9.16
N THR A 231 12.55 -8.12 -9.44
CA THR A 231 11.68 -9.27 -9.15
C THR A 231 10.17 -9.03 -9.31
N THR A 232 9.44 -8.74 -8.23
CA THR A 232 7.97 -8.55 -8.20
C THR A 232 7.50 -7.10 -8.05
N ASP A 233 8.43 -6.13 -8.09
CA ASP A 233 8.18 -4.70 -7.89
C ASP A 233 6.97 -4.22 -8.70
N GLY A 234 5.90 -3.89 -7.96
CA GLY A 234 4.62 -3.51 -8.54
C GLY A 234 4.52 -2.05 -8.96
N VAL A 235 5.44 -1.18 -8.52
CA VAL A 235 5.40 0.28 -8.78
C VAL A 235 5.50 0.62 -10.27
N PRO A 236 6.36 -0.01 -11.10
CA PRO A 236 6.31 0.17 -12.55
C PRO A 236 4.91 0.03 -13.13
N THR A 237 4.20 -1.00 -12.70
CA THR A 237 2.89 -1.36 -13.23
C THR A 237 1.69 -0.68 -12.53
N ILE A 238 1.92 0.16 -11.51
CA ILE A 238 0.87 0.66 -10.59
C ILE A 238 -0.19 1.55 -11.28
N ILE A 239 0.22 2.46 -12.17
CA ILE A 239 -0.71 3.11 -13.11
C ILE A 239 -0.91 2.17 -14.29
N PRO A 240 -2.11 1.62 -14.54
CA PRO A 240 -2.30 0.67 -15.62
C PRO A 240 -2.30 1.34 -17.00
N THR A 241 -1.97 0.59 -18.06
CA THR A 241 -2.07 1.07 -19.44
C THR A 241 -3.50 1.41 -19.87
N SER A 242 -4.51 0.84 -19.19
CA SER A 242 -5.93 1.08 -19.46
C SER A 242 -6.39 2.53 -19.21
N VAL A 243 -5.66 3.31 -18.40
CA VAL A 243 -5.92 4.75 -18.19
C VAL A 243 -5.06 5.65 -19.10
N GLY A 244 -4.49 5.09 -20.17
CA GLY A 244 -3.81 5.85 -21.23
C GLY A 244 -2.31 6.10 -21.01
N TYR A 245 -1.72 5.49 -19.98
CA TYR A 245 -0.29 5.62 -19.64
C TYR A 245 0.56 4.54 -20.29
N ARG A 246 1.84 4.84 -20.57
CA ARG A 246 2.82 3.88 -21.12
C ARG A 246 4.21 4.07 -20.52
N HIS A 247 4.95 2.98 -20.37
CA HIS A 247 6.39 3.01 -20.18
C HIS A 247 7.15 3.38 -21.47
N HIS A 248 8.35 3.93 -21.26
CA HIS A 248 9.39 4.12 -22.26
C HIS A 248 10.67 3.38 -21.84
N GLY A 249 11.69 3.43 -22.68
CA GLY A 249 13.01 2.86 -22.44
C GLY A 249 13.05 1.33 -22.56
N ILE A 250 14.27 0.81 -22.47
CA ILE A 250 14.53 -0.63 -22.42
C ILE A 250 14.43 -1.09 -20.98
N GLU A 251 13.58 -2.08 -20.72
CA GLU A 251 13.48 -2.69 -19.39
C GLU A 251 14.59 -3.72 -19.16
N TYR A 252 15.18 -3.65 -17.97
CA TYR A 252 16.16 -4.59 -17.44
C TYR A 252 15.59 -5.25 -16.19
N TRP A 253 14.89 -6.37 -16.39
CA TRP A 253 14.17 -7.06 -15.32
C TRP A 253 15.09 -8.04 -14.59
N GLN A 254 15.29 -7.81 -13.29
CA GLN A 254 16.15 -8.61 -12.42
C GLN A 254 15.33 -9.72 -11.76
N ASN A 255 15.36 -10.93 -12.33
CA ASN A 255 14.58 -12.08 -11.85
C ASN A 255 15.23 -13.42 -12.27
N PRO A 256 15.52 -14.36 -11.36
CA PRO A 256 15.28 -14.33 -9.91
C PRO A 256 16.45 -13.75 -9.09
N ASP A 257 16.22 -13.60 -7.79
CA ASP A 257 17.26 -13.31 -6.81
C ASP A 257 18.35 -14.41 -6.71
N PRO A 258 19.61 -14.05 -6.43
CA PRO A 258 20.12 -12.68 -6.34
C PRO A 258 20.32 -12.04 -7.74
N PRO A 259 20.22 -10.71 -7.88
CA PRO A 259 20.40 -10.03 -9.15
C PRO A 259 21.88 -10.09 -9.58
N SER A 260 22.06 -10.29 -10.88
CA SER A 260 23.34 -10.37 -11.57
C SER A 260 23.10 -10.14 -13.06
N ALA A 261 24.14 -9.86 -13.85
CA ALA A 261 24.06 -9.88 -15.31
C ALA A 261 23.45 -11.19 -15.85
N SER A 262 23.68 -12.31 -15.16
CA SER A 262 23.19 -13.64 -15.54
C SER A 262 21.72 -13.90 -15.20
N THR A 263 21.15 -13.16 -14.25
CA THR A 263 19.75 -13.22 -13.77
C THR A 263 18.96 -11.95 -14.10
N THR A 264 19.54 -11.05 -14.90
CA THR A 264 18.83 -9.90 -15.48
C THR A 264 18.47 -10.23 -16.92
N LYS A 265 17.23 -9.93 -17.31
CA LYS A 265 16.72 -10.05 -18.67
C LYS A 265 16.62 -8.67 -19.30
N GLU A 266 17.16 -8.51 -20.51
CA GLU A 266 16.83 -7.38 -21.38
C GLU A 266 15.48 -7.65 -22.06
N CYS A 267 14.58 -6.68 -21.97
CA CYS A 267 13.21 -6.75 -22.47
C CYS A 267 13.08 -6.04 -23.82
N SER A 268 11.94 -6.24 -24.49
CA SER A 268 11.59 -5.45 -25.67
C SER A 268 11.53 -3.94 -25.37
N ALA A 269 11.98 -3.14 -26.33
CA ALA A 269 12.10 -1.67 -26.22
C ALA A 269 10.77 -0.90 -26.42
N ASP A 270 9.65 -1.61 -26.53
CA ASP A 270 8.29 -1.04 -26.63
C ASP A 270 7.70 -0.62 -25.27
N GLY A 271 8.46 -0.84 -24.20
CA GLY A 271 8.19 -0.44 -22.82
C GLY A 271 7.31 -1.42 -22.03
N GLU A 272 6.58 -2.32 -22.69
CA GLU A 272 5.49 -3.11 -22.10
C GLU A 272 5.62 -4.62 -22.41
N ASP A 273 6.84 -5.17 -22.46
CA ASP A 273 7.12 -6.57 -22.78
C ASP A 273 6.34 -7.54 -21.83
N PRO A 274 5.32 -8.27 -22.32
CA PRO A 274 4.47 -9.14 -21.50
C PRO A 274 5.21 -10.40 -20.99
N THR A 275 6.49 -10.54 -21.29
CA THR A 275 7.38 -11.59 -20.80
C THR A 275 8.43 -11.08 -19.80
N CYS A 276 8.33 -9.81 -19.38
CA CYS A 276 9.17 -9.17 -18.34
C CYS A 276 8.36 -8.84 -17.07
N SER A 277 8.63 -7.74 -16.35
CA SER A 277 7.89 -7.40 -15.11
C SER A 277 6.38 -7.30 -15.32
N ALA A 278 5.91 -6.89 -16.51
CA ALA A 278 4.50 -6.92 -16.89
C ALA A 278 3.85 -8.32 -16.88
N SER A 279 4.64 -9.41 -16.79
CA SER A 279 4.14 -10.78 -16.56
C SER A 279 3.80 -11.07 -15.10
N VAL A 280 4.24 -10.21 -14.16
CA VAL A 280 3.90 -10.27 -12.74
C VAL A 280 2.78 -9.26 -12.49
N PRO A 281 1.62 -9.68 -11.94
CA PRO A 281 0.58 -8.75 -11.52
C PRO A 281 1.11 -7.78 -10.45
N SER A 282 0.88 -6.48 -10.63
CA SER A 282 1.25 -5.47 -9.64
C SER A 282 0.65 -5.80 -8.27
N GLN A 283 1.47 -5.73 -7.23
CA GLN A 283 1.04 -5.79 -5.83
C GLN A 283 1.14 -4.41 -5.14
N GLY A 284 1.26 -3.32 -5.93
CA GLY A 284 1.59 -2.00 -5.42
C GLY A 284 3.06 -1.88 -4.99
N ILE A 285 3.33 -1.11 -3.94
CA ILE A 285 4.64 -1.06 -3.30
C ILE A 285 4.83 -2.35 -2.49
N ASP A 286 5.87 -3.11 -2.81
CA ASP A 286 6.18 -4.37 -2.14
C ASP A 286 7.63 -4.40 -1.60
N LEU A 287 8.04 -5.54 -1.05
CA LEU A 287 9.41 -5.72 -0.57
C LEU A 287 10.42 -5.66 -1.74
N ALA A 288 10.05 -6.10 -2.95
CA ALA A 288 10.94 -6.03 -4.11
C ALA A 288 11.25 -4.58 -4.49
N HIS A 289 10.29 -3.66 -4.35
CA HIS A 289 10.50 -2.22 -4.56
C HIS A 289 11.47 -1.57 -3.56
N THR A 290 11.55 -2.07 -2.32
CA THR A 290 12.36 -1.45 -1.25
C THR A 290 13.77 -2.05 -1.09
N ILE A 291 14.04 -3.22 -1.67
CA ILE A 291 15.34 -3.90 -1.59
C ILE A 291 16.42 -3.11 -2.36
N LYS A 292 17.48 -2.70 -1.64
CA LYS A 292 18.66 -2.08 -2.22
C LYS A 292 19.61 -3.17 -2.75
N PRO A 293 20.12 -3.09 -3.99
CA PRO A 293 21.06 -4.07 -4.58
C PRO A 293 22.39 -4.34 -3.83
N ARG A 294 22.64 -3.69 -2.68
CA ARG A 294 23.79 -3.98 -1.80
C ARG A 294 23.49 -4.99 -0.68
N ASP A 295 22.25 -5.16 -0.23
CA ASP A 295 21.91 -6.08 0.88
C ASP A 295 22.00 -7.57 0.51
N LEU A 296 22.09 -7.85 -0.78
CA LEU A 296 22.21 -9.20 -1.35
C LEU A 296 23.60 -9.84 -1.15
N SER A 297 24.59 -9.07 -0.72
CA SER A 297 25.92 -9.59 -0.33
C SER A 297 26.01 -10.03 1.14
N VAL A 298 25.04 -9.65 1.99
CA VAL A 298 25.04 -9.97 3.44
C VAL A 298 24.32 -11.28 3.74
N HIS A 299 23.28 -11.62 2.96
CA HIS A 299 22.43 -12.79 3.21
C HIS A 299 23.09 -14.16 2.91
N VAL A 300 24.26 -14.19 2.26
CA VAL A 300 25.00 -15.42 1.96
C VAL A 300 25.83 -15.92 3.16
N ILE A 301 26.22 -15.04 4.09
CA ILE A 301 27.10 -15.40 5.22
C ILE A 301 26.30 -16.01 6.40
N PHE A 302 25.07 -15.56 6.65
CA PHE A 302 24.28 -16.05 7.79
C PHE A 302 23.58 -17.41 7.57
N ARG A 303 23.48 -17.92 6.33
CA ARG A 303 22.89 -19.26 6.06
C ARG A 303 23.87 -20.44 6.11
N PHE A 304 25.17 -20.20 6.28
CA PHE A 304 26.17 -21.27 6.46
C PHE A 304 26.54 -21.58 7.93
N ALA A 305 26.14 -20.75 8.88
CA ALA A 305 26.48 -20.93 10.31
C ALA A 305 25.55 -21.89 11.08
N PHE A 306 24.49 -22.43 10.46
CA PHE A 306 23.53 -23.35 11.10
C PHE A 306 23.44 -24.75 10.46
N ARG A 307 24.53 -25.21 9.82
CA ARG A 307 24.68 -26.62 9.38
C ARG A 307 26.11 -27.15 9.46
N THR A 308 26.72 -27.16 10.66
CA THR A 308 27.69 -28.20 11.11
C THR A 308 28.08 -27.96 12.56
N THR A 309 28.30 -29.06 13.30
CA THR A 309 28.60 -29.16 14.75
C THR A 309 27.45 -28.63 15.65
N GLY A 310 26.94 -29.37 16.62
CA GLY A 310 27.43 -30.58 17.29
C GLY A 310 27.82 -30.22 18.72
N LEU A 311 26.98 -30.58 19.69
CA LEU A 311 27.19 -30.22 21.10
C LEU A 311 28.56 -30.69 21.58
N HIS A 312 29.37 -29.78 22.13
CA HIS A 312 30.21 -30.07 23.29
C HIS A 312 30.45 -28.81 24.13
N LEU A 313 30.04 -28.89 25.40
CA LEU A 313 30.30 -27.90 26.44
C LEU A 313 31.68 -28.17 27.08
N TRP A 314 32.62 -27.25 26.98
CA TRP A 314 33.77 -27.13 27.90
C TRP A 314 34.06 -25.64 28.18
N PRO A 315 34.36 -25.25 29.43
CA PRO A 315 34.51 -23.85 29.82
C PRO A 315 35.90 -23.30 29.51
N VAL A 316 35.98 -22.03 29.10
CA VAL A 316 37.25 -21.30 28.95
C VAL A 316 37.52 -20.49 30.22
N THR A 317 38.53 -20.89 30.99
CA THR A 317 39.17 -20.04 32.00
C THR A 317 40.50 -19.53 31.45
N SER A 318 40.66 -18.20 31.42
CA SER A 318 41.92 -17.42 31.48
C SER A 318 43.09 -17.83 30.56
N TRP A 319 43.64 -16.88 29.78
CA TRP A 319 45.08 -16.57 29.77
C TRP A 319 45.32 -15.15 29.19
N ASN A 320 46.44 -14.55 29.59
CA ASN A 320 46.78 -13.13 29.45
C ASN A 320 47.82 -12.84 28.34
N MET A 321 47.74 -11.64 27.75
CA MET A 321 48.88 -10.85 27.20
C MET A 321 49.62 -11.39 25.94
N PRO A 322 50.47 -10.56 25.25
CA PRO A 322 50.19 -9.19 24.80
C PRO A 322 50.65 -8.92 23.33
N VAL A 323 50.37 -7.71 22.84
CA VAL A 323 50.73 -7.22 21.48
C VAL A 323 52.20 -6.80 21.36
N SER A 324 52.87 -7.18 20.27
CA SER A 324 53.84 -6.31 19.56
C SER A 324 54.31 -6.92 18.22
N LEU A 325 54.20 -6.18 17.11
CA LEU A 325 55.31 -5.78 16.21
C LEU A 325 54.87 -5.37 14.79
N LEU A 326 55.61 -4.38 14.26
CA LEU A 326 55.87 -4.04 12.84
C LEU A 326 54.77 -3.38 11.99
N SER A 327 54.93 -2.06 11.92
CA SER A 327 54.59 -1.18 10.78
C SER A 327 55.09 -1.72 9.44
N ASP A 328 54.30 -1.63 8.38
CA ASP A 328 54.57 -0.67 7.29
C ASP A 328 53.48 -0.57 6.22
N ARG A 329 53.30 0.66 5.70
CA ARG A 329 52.62 1.03 4.44
C ARG A 329 51.18 0.54 4.21
N LEU A 330 50.22 1.44 4.46
CA LEU A 330 49.16 1.74 3.49
C LEU A 330 48.63 3.17 3.72
N THR A 331 49.13 4.13 2.93
CA THR A 331 48.59 5.49 2.88
C THR A 331 47.37 5.53 1.99
N THR A 332 46.18 5.43 2.58
CA THR A 332 44.90 5.98 2.07
C THR A 332 43.84 5.77 3.15
N GLY A 333 43.45 6.83 3.84
CA GLY A 333 42.36 6.74 4.83
C GLY A 333 41.01 6.47 4.13
N PRO A 334 40.06 5.78 4.79
CA PRO A 334 38.72 5.60 4.24
C PRO A 334 38.03 6.96 4.14
N VAL A 335 37.75 7.42 2.92
CA VAL A 335 36.88 8.57 2.69
C VAL A 335 35.44 8.11 3.00
N PRO A 336 34.67 8.86 3.82
CA PRO A 336 33.30 8.46 4.15
C PRO A 336 32.43 8.46 2.88
N MET A 337 32.06 7.25 2.46
CA MET A 337 31.08 7.00 1.40
C MET A 337 29.68 7.01 2.02
N CYS A 338 28.68 7.59 1.35
CA CYS A 338 27.31 7.73 1.88
C CYS A 338 26.57 6.38 1.98
N LEU A 339 26.96 5.55 2.94
CA LEU A 339 26.39 4.26 3.27
C LEU A 339 26.45 4.13 4.79
N ARG A 340 25.35 4.44 5.50
CA ARG A 340 25.29 4.30 6.96
C ARG A 340 25.62 2.86 7.38
N PRO A 341 26.68 2.62 8.18
CA PRO A 341 26.76 1.42 8.99
C PRO A 341 26.04 1.70 10.32
N TYR A 342 24.98 0.95 10.62
CA TYR A 342 24.43 0.92 11.98
C TYR A 342 25.43 0.17 12.89
N CYS A 343 26.34 0.90 13.53
CA CYS A 343 27.19 0.38 14.59
C CYS A 343 26.40 0.27 15.90
N LEU A 344 25.87 -0.92 16.18
CA LEU A 344 25.74 -1.35 17.58
C LEU A 344 27.14 -1.58 18.18
N ALA A 345 27.24 -1.38 19.50
CA ALA A 345 28.41 -1.58 20.36
C ALA A 345 29.59 -0.59 20.20
N ALA A 346 29.65 0.41 21.10
CA ALA A 346 30.54 0.35 22.27
C ALA A 346 30.53 1.65 23.11
N SER A 347 30.02 1.59 24.35
CA SER A 347 30.47 2.45 25.46
C SER A 347 29.90 1.99 26.81
N ILE A 348 30.42 0.86 27.32
CA ILE A 348 30.40 0.55 28.76
C ILE A 348 31.75 0.99 29.34
N ASN A 349 31.72 1.60 30.54
CA ASN A 349 32.85 2.12 31.32
C ASN A 349 33.56 3.39 30.77
N GLN A 350 33.12 4.56 31.21
CA GLN A 350 33.71 5.24 32.39
C GLN A 350 33.04 6.61 32.66
N ALA A 351 32.16 6.68 33.66
CA ALA A 351 31.72 7.93 34.30
C ALA A 351 31.11 7.68 35.69
N ILE A 352 31.88 7.07 36.59
CA ILE A 352 31.62 7.20 38.04
C ILE A 352 32.36 8.45 38.48
N VAL A 353 31.67 9.52 38.95
CA VAL A 353 31.83 10.23 40.25
C VAL A 353 30.79 11.38 40.29
N HIS A 354 30.06 11.56 41.42
CA HIS A 354 29.09 12.64 41.74
C HIS A 354 27.82 12.66 40.86
N PHE A 355 26.59 12.62 41.39
CA PHE A 355 26.09 13.23 42.63
C PHE A 355 25.43 12.24 43.63
N SER A 356 25.18 12.73 44.85
CA SER A 356 24.72 11.95 46.01
C SER A 356 23.40 12.48 46.56
N LEU A 357 22.61 11.57 47.19
CA LEU A 357 21.39 11.81 48.00
C LEU A 357 20.18 12.36 47.20
N SER A 358 18.96 11.81 47.34
CA SER A 358 18.34 11.29 48.57
C SER A 358 17.36 10.12 48.33
N ARG A 359 17.20 9.28 49.37
CA ARG A 359 16.10 8.29 49.55
C ARG A 359 14.83 9.03 50.03
N LEU A 360 13.61 8.49 50.18
CA LEU A 360 13.00 7.15 50.26
C LEU A 360 11.67 7.21 49.43
N PHE A 361 11.01 6.14 48.97
CA PHE A 361 10.55 4.96 49.69
C PHE A 361 10.39 3.75 48.77
N ALA A 362 10.72 2.56 49.29
CA ALA A 362 10.31 1.28 48.75
C ALA A 362 9.84 0.40 49.90
N LEU A 363 8.62 -0.15 49.83
CA LEU A 363 8.21 -1.35 50.57
C LEU A 363 6.82 -1.82 50.11
N SER A 364 6.77 -2.87 49.29
CA SER A 364 5.78 -3.96 49.37
C SER A 364 5.98 -5.02 48.27
N LEU A 365 5.90 -6.29 48.67
CA LEU A 365 5.60 -7.46 47.84
C LEU A 365 6.63 -7.95 46.79
N ILE A 366 7.76 -8.48 47.28
CA ILE A 366 8.27 -9.77 46.78
C ILE A 366 8.37 -10.72 47.98
N LEU A 367 7.46 -11.69 48.05
CA LEU A 367 7.57 -12.89 48.90
C LEU A 367 6.68 -14.00 48.32
N SER A 368 7.05 -15.25 48.57
CA SER A 368 6.43 -16.48 48.03
C SER A 368 6.53 -16.69 46.51
N LEU A 369 7.61 -17.36 46.08
CA LEU A 369 7.58 -18.43 45.07
C LEU A 369 8.93 -19.17 45.07
N SER A 370 9.15 -19.97 46.12
CA SER A 370 10.31 -20.88 46.24
C SER A 370 10.05 -21.97 47.27
N ALA A 371 9.25 -22.99 46.90
CA ALA A 371 9.26 -24.30 47.54
C ALA A 371 8.61 -25.37 46.64
N MET A 372 9.16 -26.59 46.67
CA MET A 372 8.54 -27.86 46.26
C MET A 372 8.25 -28.11 44.76
N ARG A 373 9.33 -28.42 44.03
CA ARG A 373 9.33 -29.66 43.21
C ARG A 373 9.90 -30.80 44.07
N ALA A 374 9.18 -31.92 44.20
CA ALA A 374 9.71 -33.31 44.18
C ALA A 374 8.71 -34.34 44.75
N ALA A 375 7.91 -34.96 43.88
CA ALA A 375 7.41 -36.33 44.04
C ALA A 375 7.02 -36.86 42.64
N LEU A 376 7.29 -38.14 42.37
CA LEU A 376 7.14 -38.77 41.04
C LEU A 376 6.02 -39.86 41.08
N PRO A 377 5.82 -40.66 40.01
CA PRO A 377 4.63 -40.70 39.16
C PRO A 377 3.62 -41.80 39.55
N LEU A 378 2.55 -42.03 38.75
CA LEU A 378 2.15 -43.36 38.25
C LEU A 378 0.91 -43.35 37.32
N LEU A 379 1.00 -44.21 36.28
CA LEU A 379 -0.05 -44.96 35.55
C LEU A 379 -0.97 -44.30 34.50
N LEU A 380 -0.85 -44.91 33.30
CA LEU A 380 -1.82 -44.97 32.21
C LEU A 380 -3.12 -45.70 32.63
N SER A 381 -4.24 -45.40 31.97
CA SER A 381 -5.06 -46.42 31.30
C SER A 381 -6.14 -45.76 30.41
N SER A 382 -6.83 -46.58 29.60
CA SER A 382 -7.38 -46.18 28.29
C SER A 382 -8.91 -46.21 28.20
N PHE A 383 -9.41 -45.72 27.06
CA PHE A 383 -10.79 -45.71 26.54
C PHE A 383 -11.64 -47.00 26.69
N ILE A 384 -12.96 -46.83 26.36
CA ILE A 384 -14.03 -47.83 26.09
C ILE A 384 -14.88 -48.13 27.36
N ALA A 385 -16.24 -48.12 27.38
CA ALA A 385 -17.25 -48.20 26.32
C ALA A 385 -18.54 -47.36 26.56
N ALA A 386 -19.40 -47.36 25.53
CA ALA A 386 -20.72 -46.74 25.39
C ALA A 386 -21.83 -47.14 26.41
N THR A 387 -22.90 -46.34 26.46
CA THR A 387 -24.30 -46.77 26.18
C THR A 387 -25.24 -45.57 26.00
N ALA A 388 -26.38 -45.75 25.35
CA ALA A 388 -27.30 -44.68 24.91
C ALA A 388 -28.60 -44.61 25.74
N ALA A 389 -29.16 -43.40 25.91
CA ALA A 389 -30.60 -43.21 26.24
C ALA A 389 -31.10 -41.76 25.99
N THR A 390 -31.98 -41.61 24.98
CA THR A 390 -33.18 -40.74 24.87
C THR A 390 -33.16 -39.21 25.22
N PRO A 391 -33.88 -38.37 24.45
CA PRO A 391 -33.95 -36.92 24.66
C PRO A 391 -35.02 -36.49 25.69
N ILE A 392 -34.71 -35.47 26.50
CA ILE A 392 -35.68 -34.80 27.38
C ILE A 392 -36.16 -33.51 26.71
N LYS A 393 -37.43 -33.46 26.31
CA LYS A 393 -38.11 -32.19 26.02
C LYS A 393 -38.36 -31.45 27.34
N ARG A 394 -37.99 -30.17 27.41
CA ARG A 394 -38.61 -29.19 28.31
C ARG A 394 -39.24 -28.09 27.47
N GLY A 395 -40.55 -27.94 27.57
CA GLY A 395 -41.24 -26.76 27.04
C GLY A 395 -41.02 -25.58 27.96
N ILE A 396 -41.00 -24.38 27.39
CA ILE A 396 -41.09 -23.11 28.11
C ILE A 396 -42.39 -22.44 27.65
N SER A 397 -43.15 -21.93 28.62
CA SER A 397 -44.43 -21.27 28.40
C SER A 397 -44.25 -19.89 27.76
N THR A 398 -45.17 -19.54 26.87
CA THR A 398 -45.34 -18.19 26.32
C THR A 398 -45.63 -17.18 27.42
N GLY A 399 -44.69 -16.25 27.64
CA GLY A 399 -44.94 -14.99 28.34
C GLY A 399 -44.78 -13.86 27.32
N GLU A 400 -45.88 -13.19 26.97
CA GLU A 400 -45.86 -12.09 26.01
C GLU A 400 -45.20 -10.86 26.64
N CYS A 401 -44.01 -10.48 26.15
CA CYS A 401 -43.53 -9.11 26.24
C CYS A 401 -43.90 -8.39 24.95
N SER A 402 -44.90 -7.50 25.03
CA SER A 402 -45.26 -6.62 23.94
C SER A 402 -44.14 -5.59 23.72
N LEU A 403 -43.21 -5.90 22.82
CA LEU A 403 -42.40 -4.86 22.18
C LEU A 403 -43.35 -3.98 21.36
N GLN A 404 -43.19 -2.66 21.44
CA GLN A 404 -43.87 -1.78 20.49
C GLN A 404 -43.28 -2.03 19.09
N PRO A 405 -44.11 -1.97 18.02
CA PRO A 405 -43.59 -2.10 16.66
C PRO A 405 -42.58 -0.99 16.37
N ASP A 406 -41.54 -1.35 15.61
CA ASP A 406 -40.52 -0.43 15.12
C ASP A 406 -41.19 0.55 14.12
N PRO A 407 -40.93 1.87 14.15
CA PRO A 407 -41.61 2.84 13.27
C PRO A 407 -41.38 2.69 11.75
N TRP A 408 -40.81 1.57 11.28
CA TRP A 408 -40.33 1.35 9.91
C TRP A 408 -40.93 0.12 9.20
N ASP A 409 -41.91 -0.57 9.81
CA ASP A 409 -42.58 -1.75 9.21
C ASP A 409 -43.37 -1.44 7.89
N ASP A 410 -43.53 -0.16 7.52
CA ASP A 410 -44.30 0.28 6.33
C ASP A 410 -43.50 0.33 5.00
N ILE A 411 -42.23 -0.11 4.98
CA ILE A 411 -41.41 -0.18 3.74
C ILE A 411 -40.79 -1.57 3.56
N GLN A 412 -41.62 -2.59 3.33
CA GLN A 412 -41.12 -3.87 2.83
C GLN A 412 -41.91 -4.41 1.63
N ASN A 413 -41.10 -4.85 0.65
CA ASN A 413 -41.37 -5.65 -0.55
C ASN A 413 -41.41 -4.90 -1.89
N ALA A 414 -40.39 -5.19 -2.71
CA ALA A 414 -40.13 -4.71 -4.08
C ALA A 414 -39.60 -3.26 -4.22
N GLY A 415 -38.36 -3.01 -3.76
CA GLY A 415 -37.60 -1.77 -4.06
C GLY A 415 -36.24 -1.61 -3.36
N GLU A 416 -35.98 -2.35 -2.29
CA GLU A 416 -34.93 -2.03 -1.30
C GLU A 416 -33.48 -2.04 -1.85
N SER A 417 -33.07 -3.01 -2.69
CA SER A 417 -31.66 -3.10 -3.10
C SER A 417 -31.20 -1.93 -3.99
N SER A 418 -32.09 -1.37 -4.82
CA SER A 418 -31.79 -0.16 -5.59
C SER A 418 -31.64 1.07 -4.72
N ASP A 419 -32.45 1.21 -3.66
CA ASP A 419 -32.41 2.38 -2.78
C ASP A 419 -31.21 2.34 -1.83
N VAL A 420 -30.81 1.17 -1.35
CA VAL A 420 -29.55 1.01 -0.60
C VAL A 420 -28.35 1.30 -1.50
N TYR A 421 -28.31 0.77 -2.73
CA TYR A 421 -27.26 1.09 -3.71
C TYR A 421 -27.19 2.60 -4.00
N ASN A 422 -28.33 3.26 -4.23
CA ASN A 422 -28.40 4.69 -4.50
C ASN A 422 -27.91 5.53 -3.31
N ASN A 423 -28.21 5.11 -2.07
CA ASN A 423 -27.72 5.78 -0.87
C ASN A 423 -26.22 5.58 -0.65
N LEU A 424 -25.70 4.36 -0.83
CA LEU A 424 -24.25 4.09 -0.82
C LEU A 424 -23.52 4.98 -1.85
N LYS A 425 -24.03 5.04 -3.09
CA LYS A 425 -23.47 5.92 -4.12
C LYS A 425 -23.59 7.42 -3.78
N PHE A 426 -24.64 7.83 -3.07
CA PHE A 426 -24.85 9.22 -2.66
C PHE A 426 -23.90 9.64 -1.53
N TYR A 427 -23.82 8.86 -0.44
CA TYR A 427 -22.94 9.18 0.69
C TYR A 427 -21.45 8.98 0.35
N PHE A 428 -21.11 8.11 -0.61
CA PHE A 428 -19.74 8.03 -1.11
C PHE A 428 -19.24 9.35 -1.69
N LYS A 429 -20.11 10.19 -2.28
CA LYS A 429 -19.70 11.52 -2.76
C LYS A 429 -19.28 12.47 -1.62
N TYR A 430 -19.91 12.36 -0.45
CA TYR A 430 -19.48 13.09 0.75
C TYR A 430 -18.12 12.59 1.25
N ALA A 431 -17.96 11.28 1.39
CA ALA A 431 -16.69 10.65 1.75
C ALA A 431 -15.59 10.93 0.71
N SER A 432 -15.94 11.13 -0.56
CA SER A 432 -15.00 11.44 -1.63
C SER A 432 -14.61 12.93 -1.63
N SER A 433 -15.55 13.81 -1.27
CA SER A 433 -15.29 15.24 -1.17
C SER A 433 -14.40 15.61 0.03
N SER A 434 -14.31 14.78 1.08
CA SER A 434 -13.47 15.07 2.25
C SER A 434 -11.97 14.98 1.96
N TYR A 435 -11.56 14.41 0.82
CA TYR A 435 -10.18 14.47 0.33
C TYR A 435 -9.75 15.88 -0.14
N HIS A 436 -10.70 16.82 -0.32
CA HIS A 436 -10.40 18.17 -0.79
C HIS A 436 -10.29 19.15 0.38
N SER A 437 -9.19 19.90 0.42
CA SER A 437 -8.92 20.93 1.43
C SER A 437 -9.93 22.08 1.45
N THR A 438 -10.71 22.24 0.38
CA THR A 438 -11.85 23.18 0.33
C THR A 438 -13.05 22.53 -0.34
N CYS A 439 -14.21 22.57 0.33
CA CYS A 439 -15.47 22.06 -0.22
C CYS A 439 -16.64 22.96 0.21
N ALA A 440 -16.85 24.06 -0.52
CA ALA A 440 -17.79 25.11 -0.12
C ALA A 440 -19.27 24.67 -0.10
N SER A 441 -19.64 23.69 -0.92
CA SER A 441 -20.99 23.12 -0.93
C SER A 441 -20.95 21.60 -1.16
N PRO A 442 -20.67 20.79 -0.11
CA PRO A 442 -20.53 19.35 -0.23
C PRO A 442 -21.86 18.71 -0.67
N ASN A 443 -21.86 18.00 -1.79
CA ASN A 443 -23.04 17.54 -2.55
C ASN A 443 -24.05 18.67 -2.92
N GLY A 444 -23.61 19.92 -3.02
CA GLY A 444 -24.48 21.09 -3.22
C GLY A 444 -25.26 21.51 -1.97
N ASN A 445 -24.91 20.95 -0.80
CA ASN A 445 -25.54 21.24 0.49
C ASN A 445 -24.69 22.21 1.33
N THR A 446 -25.26 22.67 2.46
CA THR A 446 -24.61 23.68 3.32
C THR A 446 -23.40 23.10 4.04
N LEU A 447 -22.19 23.62 3.79
CA LEU A 447 -21.04 23.40 4.67
C LEU A 447 -21.32 24.07 6.03
N VAL A 448 -21.18 23.31 7.12
CA VAL A 448 -21.32 23.81 8.50
C VAL A 448 -19.96 24.15 9.08
N GLU A 449 -18.99 23.23 8.97
CA GLU A 449 -17.67 23.35 9.59
C GLU A 449 -16.68 22.45 8.84
N MET A 450 -15.42 22.89 8.71
CA MET A 450 -14.31 22.04 8.28
C MET A 450 -13.62 21.48 9.52
N ILE A 451 -13.41 20.17 9.55
CA ILE A 451 -12.65 19.49 10.61
C ILE A 451 -11.19 19.47 10.15
N ASN A 452 -10.26 19.96 10.97
CA ASN A 452 -8.82 19.86 10.71
C ASN A 452 -8.01 19.81 12.01
N ASN A 453 -7.18 18.79 12.16
CA ASN A 453 -6.16 18.71 13.21
C ASN A 453 -4.81 18.33 12.59
N ASP A 454 -3.89 19.31 12.58
CA ASP A 454 -2.55 19.17 11.98
C ASP A 454 -1.62 18.23 12.78
N GLU A 455 -1.88 18.00 14.07
CA GLU A 455 -1.05 17.10 14.91
C GLU A 455 -1.32 15.62 14.63
N THR A 456 -2.51 15.29 14.10
CA THR A 456 -3.00 13.92 13.86
C THR A 456 -3.39 13.65 12.41
N ASP A 457 -3.07 14.56 11.47
CA ASP A 457 -3.53 14.58 10.07
C ASP A 457 -5.01 14.22 9.91
N THR A 458 -5.86 14.73 10.82
CA THR A 458 -7.28 14.36 10.85
C THR A 458 -8.13 15.45 10.22
N GLN A 459 -8.53 15.27 8.96
CA GLN A 459 -9.44 16.17 8.26
C GLN A 459 -10.82 15.59 7.99
N GLY A 460 -11.77 16.48 7.74
CA GLY A 460 -13.12 16.17 7.32
C GLY A 460 -13.98 17.42 7.23
N PHE A 461 -15.29 17.25 7.23
CA PHE A 461 -16.24 18.34 7.38
C PHE A 461 -17.56 17.87 7.97
N ILE A 462 -18.34 18.85 8.43
CA ILE A 462 -19.75 18.71 8.79
C ILE A 462 -20.56 19.49 7.76
N ALA A 463 -21.56 18.84 7.16
CA ALA A 463 -22.50 19.44 6.21
C ALA A 463 -23.94 19.24 6.68
N ARG A 464 -24.85 20.12 6.25
CA ARG A 464 -26.29 20.03 6.51
C ARG A 464 -27.05 19.91 5.19
N ASP A 465 -27.71 18.77 5.00
CA ASP A 465 -28.64 18.53 3.90
C ASP A 465 -30.07 18.83 4.38
N ASP A 466 -30.60 19.98 3.96
CA ASP A 466 -31.94 20.44 4.34
C ASP A 466 -33.06 19.71 3.58
N ALA A 467 -32.76 19.09 2.45
CA ALA A 467 -33.73 18.33 1.66
C ALA A 467 -33.97 16.93 2.26
N ARG A 468 -32.90 16.29 2.74
CA ARG A 468 -32.92 15.00 3.46
C ARG A 468 -33.12 15.14 4.96
N LYS A 469 -33.01 16.37 5.50
CA LYS A 469 -33.07 16.69 6.94
C LYS A 469 -32.01 15.93 7.73
N GLU A 470 -30.75 16.09 7.34
CA GLU A 470 -29.66 15.39 8.01
C GLU A 470 -28.38 16.22 8.13
N VAL A 471 -27.61 15.90 9.18
CA VAL A 471 -26.27 16.41 9.41
C VAL A 471 -25.29 15.30 9.03
N VAL A 472 -24.48 15.55 8.00
CA VAL A 472 -23.52 14.59 7.46
C VAL A 472 -22.12 14.97 7.96
N ILE A 473 -21.45 14.04 8.64
CA ILE A 473 -20.06 14.17 9.07
C ILE A 473 -19.21 13.26 8.17
N ALA A 474 -18.33 13.86 7.37
CA ALA A 474 -17.48 13.16 6.42
C ALA A 474 -16.00 13.28 6.82
N PHE A 475 -15.30 12.15 6.95
CA PHE A 475 -13.86 12.13 7.29
C PHE A 475 -13.00 11.82 6.07
N ARG A 476 -11.86 12.51 5.93
CA ARG A 476 -10.78 12.15 5.00
C ARG A 476 -10.18 10.81 5.45
N GLY A 477 -9.83 9.96 4.51
CA GLY A 477 -8.86 8.89 4.79
C GLY A 477 -7.46 9.38 4.44
N SER A 478 -6.43 8.88 5.12
CA SER A 478 -5.04 9.21 4.79
C SER A 478 -4.76 9.08 3.29
N SER A 479 -3.89 9.96 2.78
CA SER A 479 -3.13 9.73 1.56
C SER A 479 -2.30 8.44 1.69
N ASP A 480 -1.72 8.23 2.88
CA ASP A 480 -0.97 7.02 3.27
C ASP A 480 -1.67 6.20 4.37
N ALA A 481 -2.56 5.29 3.98
CA ALA A 481 -3.13 4.32 4.92
C ALA A 481 -2.08 3.32 5.46
N THR A 482 -0.86 3.31 4.92
CA THR A 482 0.29 2.48 5.36
C THR A 482 0.96 2.95 6.64
N ASP A 483 1.05 4.25 6.89
CA ASP A 483 1.70 4.80 8.08
C ASP A 483 1.00 4.38 9.36
N PHE A 484 -0.33 4.33 9.25
CA PHE A 484 -1.27 3.82 10.24
C PHE A 484 -1.01 2.37 10.67
N TRP A 485 -0.22 1.61 9.89
CA TRP A 485 0.14 0.21 10.15
C TRP A 485 1.56 0.01 10.72
N THR A 486 2.33 1.06 11.00
CA THR A 486 3.72 0.88 11.45
C THR A 486 3.83 0.60 12.97
N ASP A 487 4.10 -0.66 13.33
CA ASP A 487 4.61 -1.30 14.58
C ASP A 487 4.24 -0.79 16.00
N ALA A 488 3.49 0.30 16.16
CA ALA A 488 2.97 0.80 17.45
C ALA A 488 1.47 1.15 17.38
N GLN A 489 0.92 1.45 16.20
CA GLN A 489 -0.45 1.94 16.07
C GLN A 489 -1.52 0.84 15.91
N ILE A 490 -1.18 -0.36 15.40
CA ILE A 490 -2.14 -1.49 15.29
C ILE A 490 -2.47 -2.15 16.64
N LEU A 491 -2.04 -1.56 17.76
CA LEU A 491 -2.37 -2.07 19.08
C LEU A 491 -3.85 -1.83 19.39
N LEU A 492 -4.53 -2.88 19.84
CA LEU A 492 -5.87 -2.79 20.40
C LEU A 492 -5.78 -2.18 21.81
N GLU A 493 -6.23 -0.94 21.95
CA GLU A 493 -6.33 -0.24 23.23
C GLU A 493 -7.78 -0.18 23.72
N THR A 494 -7.95 0.01 25.04
CA THR A 494 -9.30 0.13 25.64
C THR A 494 -10.04 1.30 25.01
N PHE A 495 -11.22 1.04 24.46
CA PHE A 495 -12.00 2.06 23.79
C PHE A 495 -12.32 3.21 24.76
N THR A 496 -11.91 4.42 24.39
CA THR A 496 -12.21 5.65 25.12
C THR A 496 -12.57 6.74 24.13
N ALA A 497 -13.72 7.39 24.32
CA ALA A 497 -14.14 8.55 23.55
C ALA A 497 -15.11 9.43 24.38
N PRO A 498 -15.18 10.76 24.14
CA PRO A 498 -15.99 11.66 24.95
C PRO A 498 -17.49 11.26 25.00
N GLY A 499 -18.04 11.14 26.21
CA GLY A 499 -19.46 10.82 26.41
C GLY A 499 -19.88 9.38 26.11
N THR A 500 -18.94 8.44 26.01
CA THR A 500 -19.24 7.01 25.73
C THR A 500 -19.19 6.13 26.98
N THR A 501 -20.03 5.09 27.02
CA THR A 501 -19.95 4.01 28.03
C THR A 501 -19.85 2.65 27.32
N PRO A 502 -18.66 2.28 26.82
CA PRO A 502 -18.47 1.03 26.09
C PRO A 502 -18.62 -0.21 27.01
N PRO A 503 -19.02 -1.38 26.48
CA PRO A 503 -18.95 -2.65 27.20
C PRO A 503 -17.53 -2.98 27.70
N VAL A 504 -17.44 -3.79 28.76
CA VAL A 504 -16.16 -4.25 29.30
C VAL A 504 -15.37 -5.03 28.24
N ASN A 505 -14.06 -4.81 28.16
CA ASN A 505 -13.15 -5.37 27.14
C ASN A 505 -13.39 -4.90 25.69
N THR A 506 -14.15 -3.83 25.47
CA THR A 506 -14.20 -3.15 24.16
C THR A 506 -12.83 -2.53 23.87
N THR A 507 -12.21 -2.90 22.75
CA THR A 507 -10.95 -2.31 22.30
C THR A 507 -11.01 -1.88 20.84
N ALA A 508 -10.29 -0.81 20.51
CA ALA A 508 -10.16 -0.28 19.17
C ALA A 508 -8.69 -0.01 18.83
N HIS A 509 -8.40 0.17 17.54
CA HIS A 509 -7.07 0.55 17.06
C HIS A 509 -6.60 1.85 17.73
N SER A 510 -5.45 1.84 18.40
CA SER A 510 -4.96 3.00 19.17
C SER A 510 -4.82 4.24 18.29
N GLY A 511 -4.23 4.09 17.11
CA GLY A 511 -4.15 5.19 16.13
C GLY A 511 -5.53 5.78 15.73
N PHE A 512 -6.52 4.95 15.35
CA PHE A 512 -7.81 5.45 14.87
C PHE A 512 -8.55 6.19 16.00
N MET A 513 -8.44 5.64 17.22
CA MET A 513 -8.99 6.23 18.43
C MET A 513 -8.32 7.57 18.78
N ASN A 514 -6.99 7.69 18.63
CA ASN A 514 -6.26 8.93 18.85
C ASN A 514 -6.65 10.01 17.82
N ALA A 515 -6.69 9.66 16.53
CA ALA A 515 -7.16 10.53 15.46
C ALA A 515 -8.59 11.02 15.70
N TRP A 516 -9.54 10.12 15.97
CA TRP A 516 -10.92 10.49 16.32
C TRP A 516 -10.99 11.41 17.56
N ASN A 517 -10.33 11.03 18.66
CA ASN A 517 -10.38 11.79 19.91
C ASN A 517 -9.78 13.19 19.79
N SER A 518 -8.86 13.41 18.84
CA SER A 518 -8.27 14.73 18.56
C SER A 518 -9.27 15.75 18.00
N VAL A 519 -10.40 15.31 17.44
CA VAL A 519 -11.47 16.15 16.86
C VAL A 519 -12.85 15.91 17.49
N ALA A 520 -13.02 14.85 18.28
CA ALA A 520 -14.32 14.41 18.80
C ALA A 520 -15.10 15.50 19.57
N ALA A 521 -14.41 16.34 20.36
CA ALA A 521 -15.06 17.37 21.18
C ALA A 521 -15.71 18.48 20.32
N GLU A 522 -15.03 18.88 19.24
CA GLU A 522 -15.50 19.85 18.25
C GLU A 522 -16.71 19.29 17.50
N VAL A 523 -16.58 18.08 16.94
CA VAL A 523 -17.65 17.39 16.20
C VAL A 523 -18.90 17.20 17.07
N ILE A 524 -18.77 16.76 18.32
CA ILE A 524 -19.92 16.62 19.25
C ILE A 524 -20.57 17.98 19.53
N SER A 525 -19.78 19.03 19.72
CA SER A 525 -20.29 20.39 19.95
C SER A 525 -21.10 20.90 18.76
N THR A 526 -20.56 20.78 17.54
CA THR A 526 -21.22 21.28 16.33
C THR A 526 -22.43 20.45 15.94
N VAL A 527 -22.38 19.12 16.06
CA VAL A 527 -23.58 18.26 15.88
C VAL A 527 -24.67 18.63 16.88
N LYS A 528 -24.33 18.90 18.16
CA LYS A 528 -25.30 19.37 19.16
C LYS A 528 -25.95 20.70 18.76
N LEU A 529 -25.18 21.66 18.24
CA LEU A 529 -25.70 22.93 17.75
C LEU A 529 -26.63 22.75 16.55
N GLN A 530 -26.24 21.93 15.57
CA GLN A 530 -27.08 21.64 14.39
C GLN A 530 -28.40 20.97 14.80
N LEU A 531 -28.37 19.91 15.63
CA LEU A 531 -29.59 19.25 16.10
C LEU A 531 -30.50 20.17 16.93
N SER A 532 -29.92 21.13 17.67
CA SER A 532 -30.69 22.10 18.46
C SER A 532 -31.36 23.18 17.58
N ALA A 533 -30.71 23.57 16.48
CA ALA A 533 -31.24 24.53 15.51
C ALA A 533 -32.22 23.89 14.50
N HIS A 534 -32.03 22.60 14.20
CA HIS A 534 -32.74 21.87 13.15
C HIS A 534 -33.45 20.63 13.72
N ALA A 535 -34.58 20.88 14.40
CA ALA A 535 -35.35 19.84 15.07
C ALA A 535 -35.85 18.76 14.09
N GLY A 536 -35.64 17.49 14.47
CA GLY A 536 -36.04 16.33 13.67
C GLY A 536 -35.03 15.92 12.58
N TYR A 537 -33.83 16.50 12.55
CA TYR A 537 -32.77 16.06 11.64
C TYR A 537 -32.09 14.78 12.15
N SER A 538 -31.71 13.88 11.24
CA SER A 538 -30.88 12.70 11.54
C SER A 538 -29.38 13.00 11.42
N ILE A 539 -28.55 12.12 11.96
CA ILE A 539 -27.09 12.15 11.78
C ILE A 539 -26.71 11.10 10.72
N VAL A 540 -25.76 11.43 9.85
CA VAL A 540 -25.04 10.47 9.02
C VAL A 540 -23.54 10.62 9.25
N THR A 541 -22.84 9.54 9.55
CA THR A 541 -21.37 9.52 9.46
C THR A 541 -20.93 8.80 8.20
N THR A 542 -19.87 9.30 7.57
CA THR A 542 -19.31 8.68 6.39
C THR A 542 -17.81 8.92 6.23
N GLY A 543 -17.15 8.04 5.48
CA GLY A 543 -15.73 8.17 5.18
C GLY A 543 -15.18 6.96 4.42
N HIS A 544 -14.06 7.18 3.76
CA HIS A 544 -13.37 6.20 2.93
C HIS A 544 -12.00 5.85 3.54
N SER A 545 -11.52 4.61 3.37
CA SER A 545 -10.22 4.16 3.93
C SER A 545 -10.16 4.36 5.46
N LEU A 546 -9.09 4.95 6.00
CA LEU A 546 -9.01 5.46 7.39
C LEU A 546 -10.27 6.25 7.78
N GLY A 547 -10.78 7.12 6.90
CA GLY A 547 -11.97 7.92 7.16
C GLY A 547 -13.21 7.05 7.42
N GLY A 548 -13.26 5.84 6.88
CA GLY A 548 -14.28 4.83 7.21
C GLY A 548 -14.16 4.31 8.64
N ALA A 549 -12.94 4.13 9.15
CA ALA A 549 -12.71 3.77 10.55
C ALA A 549 -13.05 4.94 11.50
N LEU A 550 -12.61 6.17 11.17
CA LEU A 550 -12.98 7.38 11.91
C LEU A 550 -14.51 7.61 11.91
N SER A 551 -15.16 7.38 10.79
CA SER A 551 -16.63 7.42 10.65
C SER A 551 -17.34 6.44 11.59
N SER A 552 -16.74 5.28 11.89
CA SER A 552 -17.32 4.30 12.82
C SER A 552 -17.11 4.68 14.29
N LEU A 553 -15.91 5.16 14.64
CA LEU A 553 -15.63 5.72 15.96
C LEU A 553 -16.54 6.93 16.24
N ALA A 554 -16.72 7.80 15.25
CA ALA A 554 -17.65 8.92 15.31
C ALA A 554 -19.11 8.45 15.43
N ALA A 555 -19.55 7.45 14.66
CA ALA A 555 -20.91 6.93 14.70
C ALA A 555 -21.29 6.48 16.11
N ILE A 556 -20.49 5.61 16.72
CA ILE A 556 -20.77 5.04 18.03
C ILE A 556 -20.67 6.10 19.13
N THR A 557 -19.72 7.04 19.03
CA THR A 557 -19.63 8.17 19.96
C THR A 557 -20.83 9.10 19.87
N LEU A 558 -21.28 9.47 18.67
CA LEU A 558 -22.47 10.30 18.47
C LEU A 558 -23.75 9.57 18.91
N LYS A 559 -23.85 8.25 18.73
CA LYS A 559 -24.99 7.45 19.19
C LYS A 559 -25.12 7.43 20.71
N GLN A 560 -24.00 7.42 21.42
CA GLN A 560 -23.97 7.51 22.89
C GLN A 560 -24.30 8.93 23.40
N ASN A 561 -23.83 9.98 22.71
CA ASN A 561 -24.10 11.38 23.09
C ASN A 561 -25.52 11.85 22.70
N PHE A 562 -26.11 11.30 21.64
CA PHE A 562 -27.41 11.70 21.08
C PHE A 562 -28.34 10.48 20.88
N PRO A 563 -28.67 9.71 21.93
CA PRO A 563 -29.35 8.42 21.81
C PRO A 563 -30.73 8.50 21.13
N SER A 564 -31.43 9.62 21.30
CA SER A 564 -32.75 9.91 20.70
C SER A 564 -32.70 10.35 19.23
N SER A 565 -31.53 10.63 18.67
CA SER A 565 -31.37 10.98 17.26
C SER A 565 -31.22 9.72 16.40
N PRO A 566 -31.89 9.63 15.24
CA PRO A 566 -31.59 8.60 14.25
C PRO A 566 -30.18 8.81 13.70
N ILE A 567 -29.38 7.74 13.63
CA ILE A 567 -28.00 7.79 13.10
C ILE A 567 -27.83 6.65 12.09
N ARG A 568 -27.25 6.97 10.93
CA ARG A 568 -26.79 6.00 9.92
C ARG A 568 -25.30 6.14 9.71
N MET A 569 -24.62 5.04 9.40
CA MET A 569 -23.18 5.00 9.12
C MET A 569 -22.94 4.39 7.75
N TYR A 570 -22.18 5.07 6.90
CA TYR A 570 -21.81 4.59 5.57
C TYR A 570 -20.30 4.66 5.36
N THR A 571 -19.63 3.51 5.38
CA THR A 571 -18.17 3.41 5.24
C THR A 571 -17.77 2.71 3.95
N TYR A 572 -16.60 3.05 3.41
CA TYR A 572 -16.11 2.53 2.12
C TYR A 572 -14.65 2.13 2.26
N GLY A 573 -14.30 0.88 1.95
CA GLY A 573 -12.93 0.38 2.13
C GLY A 573 -12.43 0.47 3.58
N GLN A 574 -13.36 0.46 4.54
CA GLN A 574 -13.05 0.59 5.96
C GLN A 574 -12.19 -0.60 6.43
N PRO A 575 -11.00 -0.38 7.01
CA PRO A 575 -10.26 -1.44 7.69
C PRO A 575 -10.92 -1.82 9.03
N ARG A 576 -10.70 -3.05 9.51
CA ARG A 576 -11.22 -3.51 10.81
C ARG A 576 -10.84 -2.51 11.91
N THR A 577 -11.84 -1.96 12.61
CA THR A 577 -11.62 -0.78 13.47
C THR A 577 -11.38 -1.13 14.95
N GLY A 578 -11.84 -2.30 15.39
CA GLY A 578 -11.66 -2.79 16.76
C GLY A 578 -11.89 -4.29 16.91
N ASN A 579 -12.01 -4.74 18.15
CA ASN A 579 -12.14 -6.16 18.47
C ASN A 579 -13.58 -6.71 18.33
N ASP A 580 -13.74 -8.02 18.55
CA ASP A 580 -15.05 -8.68 18.60
C ASP A 580 -16.09 -7.91 19.45
N GLN A 581 -15.69 -7.45 20.65
CA GLN A 581 -16.60 -6.75 21.57
C GLN A 581 -17.01 -5.36 21.04
N TYR A 582 -16.10 -4.64 20.38
CA TYR A 582 -16.40 -3.41 19.66
C TYR A 582 -17.36 -3.67 18.49
N ALA A 583 -17.10 -4.71 17.70
CA ALA A 583 -17.95 -5.02 16.55
C ALA A 583 -19.37 -5.42 16.96
N PHE A 584 -19.53 -6.24 18.00
CA PHE A 584 -20.84 -6.59 18.55
C PHE A 584 -21.56 -5.39 19.15
N TRP A 585 -20.85 -4.48 19.83
CA TRP A 585 -21.42 -3.26 20.37
C TRP A 585 -21.94 -2.32 19.27
N VAL A 586 -21.18 -2.15 18.18
CA VAL A 586 -21.65 -1.37 17.01
C VAL A 586 -22.89 -2.03 16.38
N ASN A 587 -22.89 -3.36 16.19
CA ASN A 587 -24.05 -4.07 15.64
C ASN A 587 -25.28 -3.96 16.54
N GLU A 588 -25.13 -4.02 17.87
CA GLU A 588 -26.22 -3.82 18.84
C GLU A 588 -26.81 -2.40 18.78
N GLN A 589 -25.96 -1.37 18.62
CA GLN A 589 -26.41 0.04 18.64
C GLN A 589 -27.00 0.52 17.30
N PHE A 590 -26.70 -0.14 16.18
CA PHE A 590 -27.10 0.29 14.83
C PHE A 590 -28.05 -0.67 14.10
N GLY A 591 -27.99 -1.97 14.37
CA GLY A 591 -28.72 -2.98 13.58
C GLY A 591 -28.35 -2.88 12.10
N SER A 592 -29.36 -2.76 11.23
CA SER A 592 -29.20 -2.58 9.77
C SER A 592 -28.70 -1.19 9.34
N ASN A 593 -28.52 -0.23 10.27
CA ASN A 593 -28.11 1.15 9.93
C ASN A 593 -26.58 1.35 9.82
N ALA A 594 -25.80 0.27 9.89
CA ALA A 594 -24.36 0.25 9.73
C ALA A 594 -23.99 -0.38 8.38
N PHE A 595 -23.75 0.44 7.37
CA PHE A 595 -23.48 0.01 5.99
C PHE A 595 -21.98 0.09 5.67
N ARG A 596 -21.38 -1.04 5.28
CA ARG A 596 -19.95 -1.13 4.90
C ARG A 596 -19.82 -1.56 3.44
N ALA A 597 -19.43 -0.63 2.56
CA ALA A 597 -19.17 -0.93 1.16
C ALA A 597 -17.74 -1.49 0.94
N VAL A 598 -17.63 -2.54 0.13
CA VAL A 598 -16.35 -3.06 -0.37
C VAL A 598 -16.42 -3.15 -1.89
N HIS A 599 -15.33 -2.81 -2.58
CA HIS A 599 -15.27 -2.84 -4.04
C HIS A 599 -14.38 -3.98 -4.53
N THR A 600 -14.92 -4.87 -5.37
CA THR A 600 -14.22 -6.00 -6.02
C THR A 600 -13.13 -6.68 -5.17
N ILE A 601 -11.86 -6.34 -5.37
CA ILE A 601 -10.68 -6.94 -4.73
C ILE A 601 -9.97 -6.00 -3.73
N ASP A 602 -10.65 -4.93 -3.31
CA ASP A 602 -10.18 -3.98 -2.30
C ASP A 602 -9.67 -4.73 -1.06
N GLY A 603 -8.39 -4.54 -0.76
CA GLY A 603 -7.71 -5.25 0.32
C GLY A 603 -7.67 -4.51 1.64
N VAL A 604 -8.01 -3.22 1.69
CA VAL A 604 -7.93 -2.43 2.94
C VAL A 604 -8.86 -2.96 4.03
N PRO A 605 -10.10 -3.41 3.74
CA PRO A 605 -10.94 -4.06 4.74
C PRO A 605 -10.27 -5.22 5.48
N THR A 606 -9.37 -5.96 4.85
CA THR A 606 -8.76 -7.15 5.45
C THR A 606 -7.30 -6.97 5.87
N MET A 607 -6.69 -5.80 5.66
CA MET A 607 -5.27 -5.52 5.97
C MET A 607 -4.89 -5.84 7.42
N ILE A 608 -5.73 -5.52 8.41
CA ILE A 608 -5.55 -6.05 9.77
C ILE A 608 -6.16 -7.45 9.82
N PRO A 609 -5.39 -8.53 10.04
CA PRO A 609 -5.93 -9.87 10.08
C PRO A 609 -6.74 -10.11 11.37
N THR A 610 -7.81 -10.91 11.27
CA THR A 610 -8.62 -11.33 12.43
C THR A 610 -7.80 -12.08 13.49
N SER A 611 -6.65 -12.67 13.11
CA SER A 611 -5.69 -13.28 14.04
C SER A 611 -5.05 -12.30 15.04
N MET A 612 -5.15 -10.99 14.81
CA MET A 612 -4.77 -9.95 15.78
C MET A 612 -5.93 -9.54 16.73
N GLY A 613 -7.06 -10.25 16.68
CA GLY A 613 -8.22 -10.00 17.54
C GLY A 613 -9.18 -8.94 17.02
N TYR A 614 -8.98 -8.45 15.79
CA TYR A 614 -9.83 -7.47 15.12
C TYR A 614 -11.01 -8.13 14.38
N ARG A 615 -12.15 -7.42 14.30
CA ARG A 615 -13.36 -7.85 13.59
C ARG A 615 -14.10 -6.66 12.95
N HIS A 616 -14.73 -6.91 11.82
CA HIS A 616 -15.70 -6.00 11.18
C HIS A 616 -17.08 -5.98 11.83
N HIS A 617 -17.76 -4.85 11.71
CA HIS A 617 -19.16 -4.66 12.05
C HIS A 617 -19.96 -4.25 10.82
N GLY A 618 -21.27 -4.09 10.99
CA GLY A 618 -22.21 -3.68 9.97
C GLY A 618 -22.52 -4.76 8.93
N ILE A 619 -23.41 -4.40 8.01
CA ILE A 619 -23.75 -5.21 6.84
C ILE A 619 -22.80 -4.82 5.71
N GLU A 620 -22.12 -5.81 5.14
CA GLU A 620 -21.27 -5.61 3.96
C GLU A 620 -22.11 -5.55 2.68
N TYR A 621 -21.79 -4.57 1.83
CA TYR A 621 -22.33 -4.42 0.49
C TYR A 621 -21.16 -4.49 -0.50
N TRP A 622 -20.94 -5.69 -1.05
CA TRP A 622 -19.80 -6.00 -1.88
C TRP A 622 -20.13 -5.84 -3.36
N GLN A 623 -19.50 -4.87 -4.01
CA GLN A 623 -19.52 -4.74 -5.47
C GLN A 623 -18.66 -5.84 -6.09
N SER A 624 -19.23 -7.03 -6.21
CA SER A 624 -18.56 -8.29 -6.56
C SER A 624 -17.99 -8.34 -7.98
N SER A 625 -18.43 -7.44 -8.86
CA SER A 625 -17.93 -7.28 -10.23
C SER A 625 -18.09 -5.83 -10.67
N ASP A 626 -17.25 -5.40 -11.61
CA ASP A 626 -17.16 -4.01 -12.08
C ASP A 626 -17.55 -3.92 -13.58
N PRO A 627 -18.85 -4.01 -13.92
CA PRO A 627 -19.31 -3.61 -15.24
C PRO A 627 -19.37 -2.09 -15.33
N LEU A 628 -18.99 -1.54 -16.48
CA LEU A 628 -19.27 -0.14 -16.79
C LEU A 628 -20.62 -0.05 -17.53
N PRO A 629 -21.67 0.58 -16.95
CA PRO A 629 -21.70 1.32 -15.69
C PRO A 629 -22.09 0.48 -14.44
N PRO A 630 -21.68 0.97 -13.25
CA PRO A 630 -22.22 0.70 -11.93
C PRO A 630 -23.66 0.23 -11.82
N SER A 631 -24.01 -0.89 -11.18
CA SER A 631 -25.43 -1.19 -10.93
C SER A 631 -25.75 -1.90 -9.60
N PRO A 632 -27.00 -1.81 -9.11
CA PRO A 632 -27.48 -2.62 -7.98
C PRO A 632 -27.27 -4.12 -8.20
N ASP A 633 -27.46 -4.61 -9.44
CA ASP A 633 -27.35 -6.03 -9.81
C ASP A 633 -25.95 -6.63 -9.58
N THR A 634 -24.92 -5.78 -9.45
CA THR A 634 -23.53 -6.20 -9.15
C THR A 634 -23.10 -6.02 -7.69
N THR A 635 -23.98 -5.47 -6.86
CA THR A 635 -23.74 -5.26 -5.43
C THR A 635 -24.45 -6.35 -4.62
N LYS A 636 -23.67 -7.22 -3.99
CA LYS A 636 -24.17 -8.29 -3.11
C LYS A 636 -24.27 -7.76 -1.68
N GLU A 637 -25.44 -7.92 -1.06
CA GLU A 637 -25.59 -7.83 0.39
C GLU A 637 -25.09 -9.11 1.08
N CYS A 638 -24.38 -8.96 2.18
CA CYS A 638 -23.68 -10.01 2.91
C CYS A 638 -24.28 -10.26 4.29
N ALA A 639 -23.87 -11.35 4.94
CA ALA A 639 -24.27 -11.61 6.32
C ALA A 639 -23.85 -10.46 7.27
N ALA A 640 -24.74 -10.11 8.21
CA ALA A 640 -24.53 -9.05 9.20
C ALA A 640 -23.56 -9.44 10.36
N ASP A 641 -22.80 -10.53 10.21
CA ASP A 641 -21.79 -10.99 11.18
C ASP A 641 -20.44 -10.27 11.03
N GLY A 642 -20.33 -9.43 9.99
CA GLY A 642 -19.19 -8.60 9.63
C GLY A 642 -18.14 -9.31 8.78
N GLU A 643 -18.14 -10.64 8.67
CA GLU A 643 -17.00 -11.42 8.15
C GLU A 643 -17.47 -12.56 7.20
N ASP A 644 -18.56 -12.33 6.44
CA ASP A 644 -19.18 -13.30 5.53
C ASP A 644 -18.14 -13.91 4.56
N PRO A 645 -17.81 -15.21 4.69
CA PRO A 645 -16.78 -15.87 3.88
C PRO A 645 -17.21 -16.07 2.41
N THR A 646 -18.42 -15.64 2.04
CA THR A 646 -18.96 -15.67 0.68
C THR A 646 -18.98 -14.29 0.01
N CYS A 647 -18.50 -13.23 0.67
CA CYS A 647 -18.38 -11.85 0.16
C CYS A 647 -16.93 -11.44 -0.09
N SER A 648 -16.49 -10.21 0.23
CA SER A 648 -15.10 -9.77 -0.05
C SER A 648 -14.03 -10.64 0.66
N ALA A 649 -14.37 -11.26 1.80
CA ALA A 649 -13.52 -12.26 2.45
C ALA A 649 -13.30 -13.55 1.61
N SER A 650 -14.06 -13.77 0.53
CA SER A 650 -13.88 -14.90 -0.40
C SER A 650 -12.79 -14.67 -1.45
N VAL A 651 -12.36 -13.41 -1.67
CA VAL A 651 -11.32 -13.08 -2.66
C VAL A 651 -9.96 -12.81 -2.01
N PRO A 652 -8.83 -13.16 -2.66
CA PRO A 652 -7.50 -12.85 -2.14
C PRO A 652 -7.23 -11.33 -2.08
N SER A 653 -7.42 -10.75 -0.91
CA SER A 653 -7.16 -9.35 -0.62
C SER A 653 -5.66 -9.02 -0.52
N HIS A 654 -5.21 -8.01 -1.25
CA HIS A 654 -3.81 -7.55 -1.22
C HIS A 654 -3.77 -6.03 -1.01
N GLY A 655 -3.51 -5.61 0.23
CA GLY A 655 -3.18 -4.23 0.62
C GLY A 655 -4.11 -3.13 0.07
N ILE A 656 -3.54 -1.95 -0.11
CA ILE A 656 -4.14 -0.89 -0.92
C ILE A 656 -3.95 -1.28 -2.39
N ASN A 657 -5.02 -1.30 -3.17
CA ASN A 657 -4.97 -1.60 -4.61
C ASN A 657 -6.01 -0.76 -5.37
N LEU A 658 -6.05 -0.87 -6.71
CA LEU A 658 -6.91 -0.03 -7.56
C LEU A 658 -8.39 -0.07 -7.15
N ALA A 659 -8.90 -1.21 -6.67
CA ALA A 659 -10.29 -1.33 -6.25
C ALA A 659 -10.61 -0.45 -5.03
N HIS A 660 -9.63 -0.20 -4.15
CA HIS A 660 -9.75 0.75 -3.04
C HIS A 660 -9.84 2.22 -3.49
N THR A 661 -9.52 2.54 -4.75
CA THR A 661 -9.56 3.94 -5.23
C THR A 661 -10.90 4.34 -5.85
N MET A 662 -11.85 3.41 -5.98
CA MET A 662 -13.10 3.64 -6.71
C MET A 662 -14.28 2.89 -6.09
N TYR A 663 -15.43 3.56 -5.91
CA TYR A 663 -16.68 2.92 -5.52
C TYR A 663 -17.82 3.49 -6.37
N PHE A 664 -18.74 2.64 -6.83
CA PHE A 664 -19.93 3.03 -7.60
C PHE A 664 -19.64 3.83 -8.89
N GLY A 665 -18.45 3.64 -9.47
CA GLY A 665 -17.95 4.36 -10.65
C GLY A 665 -17.49 5.79 -10.36
N ILE A 666 -17.17 6.10 -9.10
CA ILE A 666 -16.67 7.38 -8.62
C ILE A 666 -15.27 7.12 -8.04
N LEU A 667 -14.26 7.91 -8.42
CA LEU A 667 -12.94 7.85 -7.77
C LEU A 667 -13.05 8.46 -6.37
N SER A 668 -12.38 7.88 -5.38
CA SER A 668 -12.41 8.33 -3.98
C SER A 668 -11.95 9.78 -3.78
N ILE A 669 -11.26 10.38 -4.74
CA ILE A 669 -10.83 11.78 -4.73
C ILE A 669 -11.68 12.70 -5.62
N THR A 670 -12.87 12.30 -6.06
CA THR A 670 -13.74 13.14 -6.91
C THR A 670 -14.43 14.23 -6.08
N PRO A 671 -14.20 15.53 -6.35
CA PRO A 671 -14.88 16.60 -5.61
C PRO A 671 -16.34 16.73 -6.05
N PHE A 672 -17.27 16.74 -5.09
CA PHE A 672 -18.67 17.11 -5.30
C PHE A 672 -18.99 18.35 -4.47
N CYS A 673 -18.30 19.46 -4.77
CA CYS A 673 -18.26 20.66 -3.92
C CYS A 673 -18.92 21.91 -4.55
N SER A 674 -19.71 21.71 -5.60
CA SER A 674 -20.28 22.72 -6.51
C SER A 674 -21.55 23.40 -5.99
#